data_AF-A0A2J6GZB0-F1
#
_entry.id   AF-A0A2J6GZB0-F1
#
_cell.length_a   1.000
_cell.length_b   1.000
_cell.length_c   1.000
_cell.angle_alpha   90.00
_cell.angle_beta   90.00
_cell.angle_gamma   90.00
#
_symmetry.space_group_name_H-M   'P 1'
#
loop_
_entity.id
_entity.type
_entity.pdbx_description
1 polymer ?
#
loop_
_entity_poly.entity_id
_entity_poly.type
_entity_poly.pdbx_seq_one_letter_code
_entity_poly.pdbx_strand_id
1 'polypeptide(L)'
;MMRAKRIFEDFLLFALIILNVLDFVEVLSEDLDFVKKMISWTMMIYLLYHLGFTKILLGYKDKPMDIGLVFAYTLFIIKDLFFYISTASEFHIFEGLTRFLMIHEPFLSYWSFNIAAILIFMISIRIAFNKKIQEKSLLGAIRTYDYQKIIRFVMVFLALSFIAYFIFMMVFQWFTIVIDAPLVMIAIVYYFFASRRFHGVDDVLHKIANFGENILEKFIELFHRKETLPLAFASLLILHLLSDFFVFVVPSIIAIKDSLYHNVLQGSSNEPLISMFLKDMKGLDIFSIINLSTIYLSNIILIISIFLIPLIIIKDLYTKSRIRFSNIFDSILLSSFAIYFLFPIYKFVSIKNIATGISGVNILTLPIKKGFLFDYSIYIFLAIFLSIYALSKLFKKIDITTITLTFMLIPLFNYINKYFDSTVYYYSNYIKTILHIDLIFIVMFLFIFLFWIVMFYWPSIILLTYEIFRLNHIHLLPDKIDKDKMHKLATIIIGLIILYLMTYYLSSALYILEVPHIEFIYVLVIAIFVLMMPKINESFEKIDYGFNKKNILFFPLTMILGSLLSFGPIYFREILRFETNSVFTLTIFLIFVAFNEEIIYRHYLLDFLEKIYSFKSALIIQAIIFACMHFPYMNIRNFFSLAIFGVIVGLIRKKRGLFNSMIAHFVTNFILYYYFLFILRV
;
A
#
# COMPACT_ATOMS: atom_id res chain seq x y z
N MET A 1 12.27 44.04 -15.08
CA MET A 1 12.55 42.60 -14.86
C MET A 1 11.37 41.84 -14.26
N MET A 2 10.79 42.26 -13.13
CA MET A 2 9.63 41.55 -12.51
C MET A 2 8.41 41.40 -13.42
N ARG A 3 8.08 42.41 -14.23
CA ARG A 3 6.94 42.35 -15.17
C ARG A 3 7.13 41.31 -16.28
N ALA A 4 8.34 41.21 -16.84
CA ALA A 4 8.66 40.23 -17.89
C ALA A 4 8.62 38.80 -17.35
N LYS A 5 9.13 38.58 -16.13
CA LYS A 5 9.05 37.28 -15.44
C LYS A 5 7.60 36.83 -15.27
N ARG A 6 6.74 37.71 -14.76
CA ARG A 6 5.32 37.41 -14.55
C ARG A 6 4.58 37.08 -15.86
N ILE A 7 4.79 37.89 -16.91
CA ILE A 7 4.19 37.64 -18.23
C ILE A 7 4.59 36.26 -18.77
N PHE A 8 5.86 35.88 -18.59
CA PHE A 8 6.35 34.57 -19.03
C PHE A 8 5.74 33.41 -18.23
N GLU A 9 5.63 33.56 -16.89
CA GLU A 9 4.96 32.58 -16.03
C GLU A 9 3.47 32.41 -16.39
N ASP A 10 2.76 33.51 -16.61
CA ASP A 10 1.35 33.51 -17.02
C ASP A 10 1.17 32.85 -18.40
N PHE A 11 2.07 33.13 -19.35
CA PHE A 11 2.07 32.52 -20.67
C PHE A 11 2.30 31.00 -20.61
N LEU A 12 3.29 30.54 -19.83
CA LEU A 12 3.55 29.11 -19.65
C LEU A 12 2.36 28.39 -19.02
N LEU A 13 1.76 28.98 -17.99
CA LEU A 13 0.58 28.41 -17.33
C LEU A 13 -0.60 28.33 -18.30
N PHE A 14 -0.84 29.37 -19.09
CA PHE A 14 -1.90 29.38 -20.11
C PHE A 14 -1.65 28.32 -21.19
N ALA A 15 -0.42 28.21 -21.69
CA ALA A 15 -0.05 27.19 -22.66
C ALA A 15 -0.26 25.78 -22.11
N LEU A 16 0.15 25.51 -20.86
CA LEU A 16 -0.09 24.23 -20.19
C LEU A 16 -1.57 23.91 -20.02
N ILE A 17 -2.39 24.90 -19.67
CA ILE A 17 -3.84 24.70 -19.56
C ILE A 17 -4.42 24.28 -20.92
N ILE A 18 -4.05 24.96 -22.01
CA ILE A 18 -4.51 24.61 -23.36
C ILE A 18 -4.05 23.19 -23.72
N LEU A 19 -2.76 22.89 -23.54
CA LEU A 19 -2.20 21.58 -23.88
C LEU A 19 -2.87 20.46 -23.09
N ASN A 20 -3.16 20.66 -21.81
CA ASN A 20 -3.87 19.69 -20.98
C ASN A 20 -5.34 19.51 -21.38
N VAL A 21 -6.03 20.56 -21.82
CA VAL A 21 -7.38 20.44 -22.37
C VAL A 21 -7.36 19.62 -23.67
N LEU A 22 -6.41 19.90 -24.57
CA LEU A 22 -6.25 19.18 -25.84
C LEU A 22 -5.86 17.71 -25.63
N ASP A 23 -5.01 17.43 -24.65
CA ASP A 23 -4.64 16.08 -24.22
C ASP A 23 -5.83 15.31 -23.66
N PHE A 24 -6.62 15.94 -22.78
CA PHE A 24 -7.80 15.32 -22.19
C PHE A 24 -8.84 14.89 -23.22
N VAL A 25 -8.96 15.62 -24.34
CA VAL A 25 -9.86 15.27 -25.45
C VAL A 25 -9.21 14.38 -26.51
N GLU A 26 -8.00 13.87 -26.25
CA GLU A 26 -7.24 12.98 -27.15
C GLU A 26 -6.94 13.62 -28.53
N VAL A 27 -6.79 14.96 -28.61
CA VAL A 27 -6.51 15.71 -29.86
C VAL A 27 -5.03 16.08 -29.99
N LEU A 28 -4.25 15.98 -28.92
CA LEU A 28 -2.85 16.39 -28.91
C LEU A 28 -1.97 15.38 -29.67
N SER A 29 -1.16 15.87 -30.61
CA SER A 29 -0.14 15.03 -31.27
C SER A 29 0.98 14.66 -30.30
N GLU A 30 1.62 13.50 -30.48
CA GLU A 30 2.71 13.00 -29.62
C GLU A 30 3.87 14.02 -29.46
N ASP A 31 4.24 14.76 -30.52
CA ASP A 31 5.28 15.81 -30.42
C ASP A 31 4.89 16.94 -29.46
N LEU A 32 3.62 17.37 -29.48
CA LEU A 32 3.12 18.41 -28.59
C LEU A 32 2.89 17.88 -27.18
N ASP A 33 2.51 16.60 -27.04
CA ASP A 33 2.46 15.94 -25.73
C ASP A 33 3.85 15.87 -25.10
N PHE A 34 4.88 15.52 -25.87
CA PHE A 34 6.26 15.53 -25.39
C PHE A 34 6.69 16.92 -24.91
N VAL A 35 6.39 17.97 -25.68
CA VAL A 35 6.68 19.35 -25.26
C VAL A 35 5.93 19.70 -23.98
N LYS A 36 4.65 19.34 -23.87
CA LYS A 36 3.84 19.53 -22.66
C LYS A 36 4.48 18.86 -21.46
N LYS A 37 4.89 17.59 -21.59
CA LYS A 37 5.56 16.82 -20.53
C LYS A 37 6.88 17.46 -20.12
N MET A 38 7.72 17.88 -21.07
CA MET A 38 8.98 18.57 -20.75
C MET A 38 8.80 19.90 -20.01
N ILE A 39 7.76 20.68 -20.36
CA ILE A 39 7.40 21.90 -19.62
C ILE A 39 6.92 21.56 -18.21
N SER A 40 6.01 20.58 -18.07
CA SER A 40 5.48 20.12 -16.79
C SER A 40 6.60 19.61 -15.87
N TRP A 41 7.54 18.83 -16.40
CA TRP A 41 8.71 18.32 -15.71
C TRP A 41 9.61 19.45 -15.19
N THR A 42 9.90 20.42 -16.06
CA THR A 42 10.74 21.58 -15.71
C THR A 42 10.09 22.41 -14.60
N MET A 43 8.79 22.66 -14.68
CA MET A 43 8.04 23.39 -13.66
C MET A 43 7.99 22.63 -12.34
N MET A 44 7.81 21.31 -12.38
CA MET A 44 7.83 20.46 -11.18
C MET A 44 9.20 20.47 -10.49
N ILE A 45 10.29 20.31 -11.25
CA ILE A 45 11.67 20.39 -10.73
C ILE A 45 11.92 21.75 -10.08
N TYR A 46 11.46 22.84 -10.72
CA TYR A 46 11.55 24.19 -10.17
C TYR A 46 10.75 24.36 -8.87
N LEU A 47 9.52 23.82 -8.80
CA LEU A 47 8.70 23.84 -7.59
C LEU A 47 9.36 23.07 -6.44
N LEU A 48 9.87 21.87 -6.72
CA LEU A 48 10.56 21.02 -5.74
C LEU A 48 11.88 21.65 -5.25
N TYR A 49 12.57 22.41 -6.09
CA TYR A 49 13.71 23.23 -5.67
C TYR A 49 13.29 24.33 -4.68
N HIS A 50 12.17 25.00 -4.93
CA HIS A 50 11.67 26.04 -4.02
C HIS A 50 11.22 25.48 -2.67
N LEU A 51 10.67 24.27 -2.67
CA LEU A 51 10.31 23.54 -1.47
C LEU A 51 11.48 23.40 -0.47
N GLY A 52 12.67 23.13 -1.00
CA GLY A 52 13.92 22.95 -0.24
C GLY A 52 13.93 21.66 0.58
N PHE A 53 14.42 20.56 -0.01
CA PHE A 53 14.53 19.26 0.67
C PHE A 53 15.30 19.32 1.99
N THR A 54 16.28 20.22 2.10
CA THR A 54 17.01 20.46 3.33
C THR A 54 16.16 21.09 4.43
N LYS A 55 15.12 21.88 4.10
CA LYS A 55 14.14 22.37 5.08
C LYS A 55 13.42 21.17 5.73
N ILE A 56 13.01 20.19 4.94
CA ILE A 56 12.37 18.95 5.41
C ILE A 56 13.34 18.14 6.27
N LEU A 57 14.57 17.94 5.80
CA LEU A 57 15.55 17.06 6.43
C LEU A 57 16.22 17.65 7.67
N LEU A 58 16.61 18.91 7.62
CA LEU A 58 17.47 19.59 8.60
C LEU A 58 16.75 20.67 9.40
N GLY A 59 15.56 21.11 8.96
CA GLY A 59 14.77 22.20 9.56
C GLY A 59 15.14 23.59 9.04
N TYR A 60 16.17 23.71 8.20
CA TYR A 60 16.55 24.96 7.54
C TYR A 60 16.97 24.72 6.09
N LYS A 61 16.83 25.76 5.27
CA LYS A 61 17.15 25.70 3.84
C LYS A 61 18.65 25.90 3.59
N ASP A 62 19.27 24.97 2.87
CA ASP A 62 20.65 25.04 2.40
C ASP A 62 20.65 24.95 0.86
N LYS A 63 20.70 26.13 0.22
CA LYS A 63 20.50 26.25 -1.23
C LYS A 63 21.48 25.39 -2.06
N PRO A 64 22.81 25.38 -1.83
CA PRO A 64 23.72 24.53 -2.57
C PRO A 64 23.38 23.04 -2.47
N MET A 65 22.98 22.58 -1.29
CA MET A 65 22.59 21.18 -1.11
C MET A 65 21.25 20.86 -1.75
N ASP A 66 20.28 21.77 -1.68
CA ASP A 66 19.00 21.61 -2.39
C ASP A 66 19.21 21.50 -3.91
N ILE A 67 20.11 22.31 -4.49
CA ILE A 67 20.47 22.19 -5.93
C ILE A 67 21.06 20.80 -6.22
N GLY A 68 22.01 20.35 -5.39
CA GLY A 68 22.63 19.03 -5.55
C GLY A 68 21.63 17.88 -5.44
N LEU A 69 20.68 17.98 -4.49
CA LEU A 69 19.61 16.99 -4.31
C LEU A 69 18.63 16.99 -5.47
N VAL A 70 18.15 18.15 -5.90
CA VAL A 70 17.23 18.27 -7.04
C VAL A 70 17.88 17.72 -8.31
N PHE A 71 19.17 18.04 -8.54
CA PHE A 71 19.92 17.50 -9.67
C PHE A 71 20.04 15.97 -9.59
N ALA A 72 20.46 15.44 -8.43
CA ALA A 72 20.57 14.00 -8.23
C ALA A 72 19.23 13.27 -8.43
N TYR A 73 18.13 13.83 -7.90
CA TYR A 73 16.81 13.23 -8.05
C TYR A 73 16.27 13.32 -9.48
N THR A 74 16.57 14.42 -10.19
CA THR A 74 16.25 14.58 -11.62
C THR A 74 16.95 13.52 -12.46
N LEU A 75 18.18 13.13 -12.11
CA LEU A 75 18.88 12.06 -12.82
C LEU A 75 18.21 10.69 -12.64
N PHE A 76 17.52 10.42 -11.52
CA PHE A 76 16.78 9.16 -11.33
C PHE A 76 15.54 9.02 -12.21
N ILE A 77 14.88 10.13 -12.54
CA ILE A 77 13.66 10.13 -13.38
C ILE A 77 13.97 10.10 -14.88
N ILE A 78 15.24 10.16 -15.30
CA ILE A 78 15.62 10.04 -16.72
C ILE A 78 15.11 8.71 -17.31
N LYS A 79 15.04 7.64 -16.52
CA LYS A 79 14.45 6.36 -16.97
C LYS A 79 12.96 6.50 -17.37
N ASP A 80 12.23 7.39 -16.69
CA ASP A 80 10.82 7.61 -16.97
C ASP A 80 10.65 8.37 -18.31
N LEU A 81 11.69 9.09 -18.77
CA LEU A 81 11.72 9.73 -20.08
C LEU A 81 11.81 8.68 -21.19
N PHE A 82 12.68 7.68 -21.02
CA PHE A 82 12.79 6.58 -21.98
C PHE A 82 11.52 5.73 -21.99
N PHE A 83 10.93 5.49 -20.82
CA PHE A 83 9.63 4.83 -20.74
C PHE A 83 8.56 5.59 -21.55
N TYR A 84 8.46 6.91 -21.38
CA TYR A 84 7.55 7.74 -22.17
C TYR A 84 7.83 7.65 -23.68
N ILE A 85 9.08 7.87 -24.10
CA ILE A 85 9.48 7.86 -25.52
C ILE A 85 9.20 6.49 -26.16
N SER A 86 9.45 5.39 -25.45
CA SER A 86 9.23 4.04 -25.96
C SER A 86 7.76 3.66 -26.10
N THR A 87 6.86 4.37 -25.41
CA THR A 87 5.42 4.08 -25.41
C THR A 87 4.65 4.95 -26.40
N ALA A 88 5.18 6.13 -26.73
CA ALA A 88 4.60 7.01 -27.74
C ALA A 88 4.66 6.36 -29.14
N SER A 89 3.59 6.53 -29.91
CA SER A 89 3.38 5.78 -31.15
C SER A 89 4.30 6.24 -32.29
N GLU A 90 4.32 7.54 -32.61
CA GLU A 90 5.20 8.13 -33.62
C GLU A 90 5.51 9.62 -33.31
N PHE A 91 6.79 10.01 -33.35
CA PHE A 91 7.21 11.42 -33.30
C PHE A 91 7.56 11.90 -34.70
N HIS A 92 7.09 13.07 -35.12
CA HIS A 92 7.40 13.65 -36.43
C HIS A 92 8.44 14.77 -36.32
N ILE A 93 8.30 15.67 -35.33
CA ILE A 93 9.21 16.81 -35.13
C ILE A 93 10.46 16.36 -34.38
N PHE A 94 10.29 15.54 -33.34
CA PHE A 94 11.37 15.13 -32.45
C PHE A 94 11.99 13.76 -32.79
N GLU A 95 11.65 13.16 -33.93
CA GLU A 95 12.10 11.81 -34.33
C GLU A 95 13.61 11.60 -34.18
N GLY A 96 14.43 12.56 -34.66
CA GLY A 96 15.89 12.46 -34.58
C GLY A 96 16.40 12.45 -33.14
N LEU A 97 15.81 13.28 -32.28
CA LEU A 97 16.17 13.36 -30.86
C LEU A 97 15.72 12.10 -30.11
N THR A 98 14.47 11.66 -30.30
CA THR A 98 13.92 10.49 -29.60
C THR A 98 14.62 9.21 -30.03
N ARG A 99 14.93 9.05 -31.33
CA ARG A 99 15.75 7.93 -31.83
C ARG A 99 17.15 7.93 -31.20
N PHE A 100 17.81 9.10 -31.13
CA PHE A 100 19.11 9.22 -30.46
C PHE A 100 19.03 8.79 -28.99
N LEU A 101 18.02 9.30 -28.26
CA LEU A 101 17.80 8.97 -26.86
C LEU A 101 17.57 7.47 -26.65
N MET A 102 16.75 6.81 -27.48
CA MET A 102 16.47 5.38 -27.39
C MET A 102 17.70 4.50 -27.71
N ILE A 103 18.49 4.86 -28.73
CA ILE A 103 19.73 4.14 -29.07
C ILE A 103 20.73 4.16 -27.90
N HIS A 104 20.76 5.27 -27.16
CA HIS A 104 21.68 5.46 -26.04
C HIS A 104 21.04 5.24 -24.66
N GLU A 105 19.80 4.72 -24.59
CA GLU A 105 19.06 4.53 -23.34
C GLU A 105 19.87 3.75 -22.28
N PRO A 106 20.47 2.58 -22.58
CA PRO A 106 21.17 1.80 -21.56
C PRO A 106 22.34 2.57 -20.95
N PHE A 107 23.08 3.31 -21.78
CA PHE A 107 24.22 4.12 -21.36
C PHE A 107 23.75 5.31 -20.51
N LEU A 108 22.74 6.05 -20.98
CA LEU A 108 22.22 7.24 -20.30
C LEU A 108 21.59 6.87 -18.95
N SER A 109 20.78 5.82 -18.90
CA SER A 109 20.16 5.30 -17.67
C SER A 109 21.22 4.80 -16.68
N TYR A 110 22.25 4.12 -17.15
CA TYR A 110 23.35 3.65 -16.31
C TYR A 110 24.10 4.83 -15.66
N TRP A 111 24.54 5.80 -16.46
CA TRP A 111 25.32 6.92 -15.93
C TRP A 111 24.48 7.89 -15.11
N SER A 112 23.25 8.17 -15.51
CA SER A 112 22.36 9.03 -14.72
C SER A 112 22.14 8.45 -13.33
N PHE A 113 21.85 7.16 -13.23
CA PHE A 113 21.65 6.48 -11.96
C PHE A 113 22.90 6.51 -11.08
N ASN A 114 24.08 6.17 -11.63
CA ASN A 114 25.32 6.15 -10.85
C ASN A 114 25.70 7.55 -10.35
N ILE A 115 25.59 8.57 -11.19
CA ILE A 115 25.88 9.95 -10.80
C ILE A 115 24.90 10.40 -9.70
N ALA A 116 23.61 10.12 -9.85
CA ALA A 116 22.60 10.41 -8.83
C ALA A 116 22.95 9.77 -7.48
N ALA A 117 23.26 8.48 -7.51
CA ALA A 117 23.58 7.67 -6.35
C ALA A 117 24.87 8.14 -5.64
N ILE A 118 25.93 8.46 -6.39
CA ILE A 118 27.17 9.03 -5.85
C ILE A 118 26.91 10.40 -5.21
N LEU A 119 26.12 11.26 -5.86
CA LEU A 119 25.78 12.58 -5.32
C LEU A 119 25.00 12.47 -4.01
N ILE A 120 24.00 11.58 -3.93
CA ILE A 120 23.26 11.33 -2.68
C ILE A 120 24.19 10.82 -1.59
N PHE A 121 25.08 9.90 -1.91
CA PHE A 121 26.08 9.39 -0.96
C PHE A 121 26.99 10.51 -0.43
N MET A 122 27.53 11.35 -1.32
CA MET A 122 28.38 12.49 -0.94
C MET A 122 27.63 13.53 -0.10
N ILE A 123 26.39 13.86 -0.46
CA ILE A 123 25.54 14.78 0.31
C ILE A 123 25.22 14.19 1.69
N SER A 124 25.02 12.87 1.78
CA SER A 124 24.78 12.17 3.04
C SER A 124 25.99 12.27 3.98
N ILE A 125 27.21 12.08 3.47
CA ILE A 125 28.45 12.30 4.23
C ILE A 125 28.51 13.75 4.72
N ARG A 126 28.29 14.71 3.83
CA ARG A 126 28.34 16.14 4.18
C ARG A 126 27.36 16.50 5.29
N ILE A 127 26.13 16.00 5.24
CA ILE A 127 25.12 16.23 6.28
C ILE A 127 25.55 15.60 7.60
N ALA A 128 25.96 14.33 7.58
CA ALA A 128 26.26 13.57 8.78
C ALA A 128 27.45 14.14 9.55
N PHE A 129 28.46 14.67 8.84
CA PHE A 129 29.69 15.16 9.45
C PHE A 129 29.67 16.66 9.75
N ASN A 130 29.05 17.49 8.89
CA ASN A 130 29.30 18.94 8.90
C ASN A 130 28.05 19.79 9.17
N LYS A 131 26.85 19.22 9.15
CA LYS A 131 25.60 20.00 9.30
C LYS A 131 25.03 19.85 10.69
N LYS A 132 24.38 20.91 11.18
CA LYS A 132 23.51 20.83 12.36
C LYS A 132 22.15 20.32 11.92
N ILE A 133 21.48 19.54 12.77
CA ILE A 133 20.12 19.03 12.54
C ILE A 133 19.23 19.70 13.59
N GLN A 134 18.18 20.39 13.15
CA GLN A 134 17.22 21.00 14.07
C GLN A 134 16.22 19.94 14.55
N GLU A 135 15.69 20.10 15.76
CA GLU A 135 14.68 19.20 16.31
C GLU A 135 13.41 19.13 15.46
N LYS A 136 12.98 20.27 14.89
CA LYS A 136 11.83 20.39 13.99
C LYS A 136 12.21 20.05 12.55
N SER A 137 12.62 18.81 12.32
CA SER A 137 12.99 18.28 11.00
C SER A 137 12.78 16.77 10.95
N LEU A 138 12.79 16.16 9.77
CA LEU A 138 12.68 14.71 9.64
C LEU A 138 13.79 13.99 10.41
N LEU A 139 15.03 14.44 10.24
CA LEU A 139 16.18 13.84 10.94
C LEU A 139 16.17 14.16 12.45
N GLY A 140 15.58 15.28 12.85
CA GLY A 140 15.33 15.65 14.25
C GLY A 140 14.27 14.77 14.90
N ALA A 141 13.17 14.48 14.20
CA ALA A 141 12.07 13.63 14.68
C ALA A 141 12.53 12.19 15.01
N ILE A 142 13.53 11.68 14.28
CA ILE A 142 14.16 10.37 14.53
C ILE A 142 15.43 10.47 15.41
N ARG A 143 15.71 11.65 16.00
CA ARG A 143 16.84 11.90 16.92
C ARG A 143 18.22 11.53 16.36
N THR A 144 18.44 11.72 15.07
CA THR A 144 19.74 11.40 14.42
C THR A 144 20.95 12.12 15.01
N TYR A 145 20.74 13.27 15.68
CA TYR A 145 21.81 14.09 16.25
C TYR A 145 22.50 13.43 17.46
N ASP A 146 21.86 12.48 18.12
CA ASP A 146 22.40 11.76 19.29
C ASP A 146 23.38 10.62 18.90
N TYR A 147 23.40 10.25 17.62
CA TYR A 147 24.15 9.08 17.16
C TYR A 147 25.56 9.43 16.66
N GLN A 148 26.45 8.45 16.72
CA GLN A 148 27.80 8.55 16.14
C GLN A 148 27.75 8.83 14.64
N LYS A 149 28.79 9.46 14.10
CA LYS A 149 28.86 9.94 12.71
C LYS A 149 28.52 8.86 11.67
N ILE A 150 28.92 7.61 11.89
CA ILE A 150 28.65 6.49 10.97
C ILE A 150 27.15 6.12 10.97
N ILE A 151 26.57 5.91 12.15
CA ILE A 151 25.13 5.60 12.27
C ILE A 151 24.31 6.76 11.71
N ARG A 152 24.70 7.98 12.05
CA ARG A 152 24.10 9.20 11.52
C ARG A 152 24.19 9.28 10.00
N PHE A 153 25.34 8.93 9.41
CA PHE A 153 25.50 8.83 7.96
C PHE A 153 24.52 7.83 7.34
N VAL A 154 24.42 6.62 7.89
CA VAL A 154 23.48 5.60 7.40
C VAL A 154 22.04 6.11 7.49
N MET A 155 21.63 6.69 8.62
CA MET A 155 20.27 7.23 8.78
C MET A 155 19.98 8.38 7.81
N VAL A 156 20.94 9.28 7.58
CA VAL A 156 20.81 10.38 6.62
C VAL A 156 20.69 9.85 5.19
N PHE A 157 21.54 8.90 4.82
CA PHE A 157 21.54 8.27 3.50
C PHE A 157 20.24 7.54 3.22
N LEU A 158 19.74 6.82 4.21
CA LEU A 158 18.43 6.19 4.21
C LEU A 158 17.32 7.25 4.05
N ALA A 159 17.30 8.31 4.85
CA ALA A 159 16.30 9.37 4.76
C ALA A 159 16.31 10.08 3.39
N LEU A 160 17.49 10.35 2.84
CA LEU A 160 17.62 10.93 1.50
C LEU A 160 17.10 9.99 0.42
N SER A 161 17.42 8.70 0.50
CA SER A 161 16.90 7.70 -0.43
C SER A 161 15.38 7.57 -0.33
N PHE A 162 14.82 7.64 0.88
CA PHE A 162 13.37 7.66 1.11
C PHE A 162 12.72 8.89 0.44
N ILE A 163 13.29 10.08 0.63
CA ILE A 163 12.79 11.30 -0.02
C ILE A 163 12.89 11.19 -1.54
N ALA A 164 14.02 10.70 -2.08
CA ALA A 164 14.18 10.49 -3.51
C ALA A 164 13.07 9.60 -4.08
N TYR A 165 12.80 8.46 -3.43
CA TYR A 165 11.87 7.46 -3.92
C TYR A 165 10.40 7.82 -3.67
N PHE A 166 10.02 8.19 -2.45
CA PHE A 166 8.61 8.39 -2.09
C PHE A 166 8.13 9.82 -2.16
N ILE A 167 9.01 10.81 -2.04
CA ILE A 167 8.58 12.21 -2.15
C ILE A 167 8.87 12.68 -3.56
N PHE A 168 10.12 12.68 -4.01
CA PHE A 168 10.46 13.21 -5.32
C PHE A 168 9.87 12.37 -6.45
N MET A 169 10.21 11.08 -6.57
CA MET A 169 9.74 10.26 -7.70
C MET A 169 8.21 10.14 -7.69
N MET A 170 7.57 9.88 -6.55
CA MET A 170 6.11 9.82 -6.52
C MET A 170 5.46 11.17 -6.85
N VAL A 171 5.83 12.29 -6.20
CA VAL A 171 5.25 13.60 -6.52
C VAL A 171 5.48 13.96 -7.99
N PHE A 172 6.68 13.69 -8.50
CA PHE A 172 7.01 13.93 -9.90
C PHE A 172 6.14 13.09 -10.84
N GLN A 173 6.08 11.77 -10.65
CA GLN A 173 5.25 10.87 -11.46
C GLN A 173 3.76 11.23 -11.34
N TRP A 174 3.27 11.58 -10.15
CA TRP A 174 1.87 11.97 -9.92
C TRP A 174 1.48 13.20 -10.71
N PHE A 175 2.20 14.31 -10.54
CA PHE A 175 1.77 15.57 -11.15
C PHE A 175 2.07 15.64 -12.64
N THR A 176 3.14 14.98 -13.10
CA THR A 176 3.57 15.12 -14.50
C THR A 176 3.03 14.04 -15.41
N ILE A 177 2.84 12.83 -14.92
CA ILE A 177 2.39 11.70 -15.74
C ILE A 177 0.90 11.46 -15.53
N VAL A 178 0.47 11.38 -14.26
CA VAL A 178 -0.83 10.79 -13.91
C VAL A 178 -1.98 11.78 -13.83
N ILE A 179 -1.80 12.90 -13.12
CA ILE A 179 -2.90 13.80 -12.78
C ILE A 179 -2.88 15.08 -13.64
N ASP A 180 -1.95 15.20 -14.59
CA ASP A 180 -1.69 16.41 -15.40
C ASP A 180 -2.97 16.98 -16.04
N ALA A 181 -3.54 16.27 -17.02
CA ALA A 181 -4.76 16.70 -17.69
C ALA A 181 -6.03 16.58 -16.80
N PRO A 182 -6.28 15.46 -16.08
CA PRO A 182 -7.48 15.34 -15.25
C PRO A 182 -7.56 16.38 -14.12
N LEU A 183 -6.46 16.73 -13.45
CA LEU A 183 -6.46 17.73 -12.38
C LEU A 183 -6.77 19.11 -12.94
N VAL A 184 -6.15 19.46 -14.07
CA VAL A 184 -6.40 20.74 -14.73
C VAL A 184 -7.87 20.83 -15.16
N MET A 185 -8.45 19.75 -15.70
CA MET A 185 -9.88 19.71 -16.02
C MET A 185 -10.77 19.88 -14.78
N ILE A 186 -10.47 19.19 -13.68
CA ILE A 186 -11.20 19.36 -12.40
C ILE A 186 -11.06 20.81 -11.90
N ALA A 187 -9.88 21.40 -11.98
CA ALA A 187 -9.62 22.77 -11.56
C ALA A 187 -10.37 23.78 -12.43
N ILE A 188 -10.42 23.58 -13.75
CA ILE A 188 -11.19 24.41 -14.69
C ILE A 188 -12.69 24.31 -14.41
N VAL A 189 -13.22 23.09 -14.25
CA VAL A 189 -14.64 22.87 -13.92
C VAL A 189 -14.97 23.53 -12.58
N TYR A 190 -14.15 23.30 -11.55
CA TYR A 190 -14.29 23.95 -10.25
C TYR A 190 -14.26 25.47 -10.38
N TYR A 191 -13.33 26.01 -11.17
CA TYR A 191 -13.21 27.44 -11.44
C TYR A 191 -14.48 28.01 -12.10
N PHE A 192 -15.07 27.34 -13.09
CA PHE A 192 -16.34 27.77 -13.71
C PHE A 192 -17.51 27.76 -12.71
N PHE A 193 -17.60 26.74 -11.85
CA PHE A 193 -18.61 26.68 -10.80
C PHE A 193 -18.40 27.74 -9.71
N ALA A 194 -17.13 27.98 -9.31
CA ALA A 194 -16.77 28.92 -8.27
C ALA A 194 -16.89 30.38 -8.74
N SER A 195 -16.43 30.72 -9.95
CA SER A 195 -16.52 32.06 -10.53
C SER A 195 -17.96 32.54 -10.71
N ARG A 196 -18.90 31.61 -10.96
CA ARG A 196 -20.34 31.91 -10.96
C ARG A 196 -20.86 32.31 -9.58
N ARG A 197 -20.21 31.85 -8.50
CA ARG A 197 -20.64 32.05 -7.11
C ARG A 197 -19.86 33.15 -6.37
N PHE A 198 -18.62 33.41 -6.77
CA PHE A 198 -17.73 34.38 -6.15
C PHE A 198 -17.35 35.44 -7.21
N HIS A 199 -17.80 36.68 -7.03
CA HIS A 199 -17.42 37.80 -7.90
C HIS A 199 -15.93 38.14 -7.70
N GLY A 200 -15.05 37.61 -8.54
CA GLY A 200 -13.61 37.92 -8.56
C GLY A 200 -12.76 36.78 -9.14
N VAL A 201 -12.36 36.90 -10.39
CA VAL A 201 -11.56 35.91 -11.14
C VAL A 201 -10.14 35.76 -10.59
N ASP A 202 -9.47 36.89 -10.34
CA ASP A 202 -8.08 36.93 -9.86
C ASP A 202 -7.90 36.20 -8.52
N ASP A 203 -8.96 36.20 -7.72
CA ASP A 203 -9.00 35.61 -6.40
C ASP A 203 -8.98 34.08 -6.45
N VAL A 204 -9.50 33.45 -7.52
CA VAL A 204 -9.61 31.99 -7.61
C VAL A 204 -8.27 31.35 -7.99
N LEU A 205 -7.57 31.89 -8.99
CA LEU A 205 -6.26 31.38 -9.40
C LEU A 205 -5.25 31.48 -8.25
N HIS A 206 -5.23 32.62 -7.56
CA HIS A 206 -4.39 32.83 -6.38
C HIS A 206 -4.77 31.88 -5.23
N LYS A 207 -6.08 31.60 -5.02
CA LYS A 207 -6.52 30.60 -4.04
C LYS A 207 -6.08 29.18 -4.41
N ILE A 208 -6.11 28.79 -5.69
CA ILE A 208 -5.64 27.47 -6.15
C ILE A 208 -4.12 27.34 -5.95
N ALA A 209 -3.36 28.36 -6.36
CA ALA A 209 -1.90 28.38 -6.16
C ALA A 209 -1.54 28.28 -4.67
N ASN A 210 -2.16 29.13 -3.84
CA ASN A 210 -1.95 29.09 -2.40
C ASN A 210 -2.44 27.79 -1.77
N PHE A 211 -3.48 27.15 -2.31
CA PHE A 211 -3.97 25.87 -1.81
C PHE A 211 -2.92 24.78 -2.00
N GLY A 212 -2.27 24.71 -3.18
CA GLY A 212 -1.17 23.79 -3.45
C GLY A 212 0.01 23.99 -2.50
N GLU A 213 0.47 25.25 -2.35
CA GLU A 213 1.55 25.58 -1.41
C GLU A 213 1.20 25.22 0.03
N ASN A 214 -0.01 25.59 0.50
CA ASN A 214 -0.46 25.31 1.86
C ASN A 214 -0.59 23.80 2.14
N ILE A 215 -1.06 23.00 1.17
CA ILE A 215 -1.11 21.54 1.32
C ILE A 215 0.31 21.00 1.47
N LEU A 216 1.21 21.43 0.60
CA LEU A 216 2.57 20.93 0.56
C LEU A 216 3.36 21.31 1.83
N GLU A 217 3.20 22.54 2.33
CA GLU A 217 3.79 22.97 3.59
C GLU A 217 3.25 22.18 4.79
N LYS A 218 1.93 22.02 4.90
CA LYS A 218 1.31 21.20 5.96
C LYS A 218 1.74 19.75 5.90
N PHE A 219 1.87 19.21 4.69
CA PHE A 219 2.35 17.85 4.48
C PHE A 219 3.81 17.69 4.94
N ILE A 220 4.68 18.67 4.67
CA ILE A 220 6.05 18.69 5.18
C ILE A 220 6.09 18.76 6.71
N GLU A 221 5.24 19.60 7.30
CA GLU A 221 5.19 19.73 8.77
C GLU A 221 4.91 18.41 9.48
N LEU A 222 4.22 17.47 8.83
CA LEU A 222 4.01 16.13 9.38
C LEU A 222 5.31 15.35 9.58
N PHE A 223 6.36 15.61 8.80
CA PHE A 223 7.65 14.96 8.96
C PHE A 223 8.52 15.58 10.07
N HIS A 224 8.16 16.77 10.58
CA HIS A 224 8.98 17.48 11.56
C HIS A 224 8.81 16.97 12.99
N ARG A 225 7.81 16.14 13.28
CA ARG A 225 7.53 15.63 14.63
C ARG A 225 7.27 14.13 14.60
N LYS A 226 7.80 13.42 15.60
CA LYS A 226 7.66 11.97 15.70
C LYS A 226 6.19 11.53 15.77
N GLU A 227 5.35 12.34 16.43
CA GLU A 227 3.93 12.06 16.65
C GLU A 227 3.10 12.16 15.37
N THR A 228 3.57 12.94 14.38
CA THR A 228 2.86 13.17 13.11
C THR A 228 3.40 12.33 11.96
N LEU A 229 4.54 11.63 12.13
CA LEU A 229 5.09 10.74 11.11
C LEU A 229 4.09 9.66 10.62
N PRO A 230 3.29 9.00 11.48
CA PRO A 230 2.29 8.05 11.01
C PRO A 230 1.28 8.66 10.03
N LEU A 231 0.86 9.90 10.30
CA LEU A 231 -0.03 10.65 9.42
C LEU A 231 0.69 11.05 8.12
N ALA A 232 1.99 11.33 8.18
CA ALA A 232 2.80 11.62 6.99
C ALA A 232 2.86 10.40 6.04
N PHE A 233 3.11 9.22 6.59
CA PHE A 233 3.11 7.95 5.85
C PHE A 233 1.74 7.60 5.28
N ALA A 234 0.68 7.76 6.09
CA ALA A 234 -0.69 7.60 5.60
C ALA A 234 -1.01 8.60 4.46
N SER A 235 -0.56 9.86 4.57
CA SER A 235 -0.73 10.86 3.53
C SER A 235 -0.04 10.48 2.22
N LEU A 236 1.20 10.01 2.29
CA LEU A 236 1.91 9.51 1.11
C LEU A 236 1.18 8.31 0.47
N LEU A 237 0.67 7.38 1.27
CA LEU A 237 -0.06 6.22 0.77
C LEU A 237 -1.35 6.65 0.07
N ILE A 238 -2.08 7.61 0.64
CA ILE A 238 -3.32 8.15 0.07
C ILE A 238 -3.06 8.84 -1.26
N LEU A 239 -1.99 9.63 -1.33
CA LEU A 239 -1.61 10.29 -2.57
C LEU A 239 -1.21 9.27 -3.65
N HIS A 240 -0.56 8.16 -3.26
CA HIS A 240 -0.29 7.04 -4.16
C HIS A 240 -1.59 6.42 -4.69
N LEU A 241 -2.54 6.11 -3.80
CA LEU A 241 -3.86 5.59 -4.20
C LEU A 241 -4.59 6.54 -5.13
N LEU A 242 -4.50 7.85 -4.89
CA LEU A 242 -5.12 8.85 -5.76
C LEU A 242 -4.50 8.83 -7.17
N SER A 243 -3.20 8.60 -7.30
CA SER A 243 -2.57 8.46 -8.60
C SER A 243 -3.10 7.24 -9.35
N ASP A 244 -3.10 6.07 -8.73
CA ASP A 244 -3.62 4.84 -9.34
C ASP A 244 -5.12 4.91 -9.64
N PHE A 245 -5.88 5.72 -8.90
CA PHE A 245 -7.27 6.02 -9.22
C PHE A 245 -7.40 6.66 -10.61
N PHE A 246 -6.60 7.69 -10.91
CA PHE A 246 -6.65 8.35 -12.21
C PHE A 246 -6.02 7.51 -13.33
N VAL A 247 -4.93 6.78 -13.07
CA VAL A 247 -4.29 5.93 -14.10
C VAL A 247 -5.11 4.70 -14.43
N PHE A 248 -5.60 3.98 -13.42
CA PHE A 248 -6.16 2.64 -13.61
C PHE A 248 -7.67 2.62 -13.43
N VAL A 249 -8.20 3.25 -12.38
CA VAL A 249 -9.64 3.15 -12.06
C VAL A 249 -10.47 3.91 -13.07
N VAL A 250 -10.16 5.18 -13.34
CA VAL A 250 -10.95 6.01 -14.26
C VAL A 250 -10.98 5.41 -15.67
N PRO A 251 -9.85 5.09 -16.34
CA PRO A 251 -9.85 4.41 -17.63
C PRO A 251 -10.61 3.08 -17.63
N SER A 252 -10.48 2.27 -16.57
CA SER A 252 -11.19 1.00 -16.46
C SER A 252 -12.71 1.15 -16.38
N ILE A 253 -13.23 2.31 -15.95
CA ILE A 253 -14.67 2.57 -15.89
C ILE A 253 -15.17 3.14 -17.22
N ILE A 254 -14.59 4.25 -17.68
CA ILE A 254 -15.17 5.10 -18.73
C ILE A 254 -14.51 4.99 -20.11
N ALA A 255 -13.50 4.13 -20.28
CA ALA A 255 -12.80 3.92 -21.55
C ALA A 255 -12.02 5.13 -22.10
N ILE A 256 -11.66 6.11 -21.26
CA ILE A 256 -10.68 7.13 -21.64
C ILE A 256 -9.34 6.42 -21.84
N LYS A 257 -8.75 6.56 -23.03
CA LYS A 257 -7.50 5.87 -23.36
C LYS A 257 -6.35 6.77 -22.93
N ASP A 258 -5.74 6.46 -21.79
CA ASP A 258 -4.40 6.95 -21.53
C ASP A 258 -3.42 6.18 -22.42
N SER A 259 -2.85 6.85 -23.42
CA SER A 259 -1.95 6.25 -24.41
C SER A 259 -0.76 5.53 -23.74
N LEU A 260 -0.29 6.01 -22.59
CA LEU A 260 0.86 5.45 -21.89
C LEU A 260 0.56 4.10 -21.26
N TYR A 261 -0.53 4.00 -20.50
CA TYR A 261 -0.81 2.79 -19.72
C TYR A 261 -1.70 1.80 -20.47
N HIS A 262 -2.51 2.27 -21.43
CA HIS A 262 -3.42 1.39 -22.16
C HIS A 262 -2.66 0.33 -22.97
N ASN A 263 -1.61 0.73 -23.70
CA ASN A 263 -0.79 -0.18 -24.52
C ASN A 263 -0.08 -1.24 -23.67
N VAL A 264 0.32 -0.87 -22.46
CA VAL A 264 0.99 -1.77 -21.51
C VAL A 264 0.03 -2.81 -20.93
N LEU A 265 -1.25 -2.46 -20.77
CA LEU A 265 -2.26 -3.33 -20.16
C LEU A 265 -3.03 -4.21 -21.18
N GLN A 266 -2.93 -3.92 -22.47
CA GLN A 266 -3.65 -4.59 -23.58
C GLN A 266 -3.39 -6.11 -23.70
N GLY A 267 -2.30 -6.63 -23.13
CA GLY A 267 -2.05 -8.08 -23.07
C GLY A 267 -3.03 -8.85 -22.16
N SER A 268 -3.84 -8.14 -21.39
CA SER A 268 -4.90 -8.70 -20.53
C SER A 268 -6.25 -8.12 -20.96
N SER A 269 -7.29 -8.95 -20.93
CA SER A 269 -8.66 -8.67 -21.37
C SER A 269 -9.38 -7.56 -20.56
N ASN A 270 -8.83 -6.34 -20.55
CA ASN A 270 -9.35 -5.19 -19.83
C ASN A 270 -10.34 -4.43 -20.70
N GLU A 271 -11.51 -5.03 -20.95
CA GLU A 271 -12.63 -4.29 -21.53
C GLU A 271 -13.17 -3.32 -20.46
N PRO A 272 -13.35 -2.02 -20.75
CA PRO A 272 -13.87 -1.05 -19.78
C PRO A 272 -15.23 -1.48 -19.23
N LEU A 273 -15.50 -1.20 -17.95
CA LEU A 273 -16.70 -1.67 -17.25
C LEU A 273 -17.99 -1.18 -17.92
N ILE A 274 -18.04 0.04 -18.45
CA ILE A 274 -19.20 0.51 -19.20
C ILE A 274 -19.39 -0.28 -20.50
N SER A 275 -18.31 -0.56 -21.23
CA SER A 275 -18.35 -1.37 -22.46
C SER A 275 -18.83 -2.80 -22.16
N MET A 276 -18.32 -3.40 -21.08
CA MET A 276 -18.77 -4.73 -20.63
C MET A 276 -20.23 -4.72 -20.20
N PHE A 277 -20.68 -3.70 -19.48
CA PHE A 277 -22.09 -3.54 -19.12
C PHE A 277 -22.98 -3.52 -20.37
N LEU A 278 -22.64 -2.69 -21.38
CA LEU A 278 -23.40 -2.59 -22.63
C LEU A 278 -23.42 -3.92 -23.40
N LYS A 279 -22.36 -4.72 -23.31
CA LYS A 279 -22.27 -6.05 -23.92
C LYS A 279 -23.12 -7.07 -23.17
N ASP A 280 -23.03 -7.11 -21.85
CA ASP A 280 -23.78 -8.03 -20.98
C ASP A 280 -25.29 -7.73 -21.00
N MET A 281 -25.68 -6.47 -21.24
CA MET A 281 -27.06 -6.01 -21.33
C MET A 281 -27.79 -6.55 -22.57
N LYS A 282 -27.07 -6.92 -23.64
CA LYS A 282 -27.70 -7.33 -24.91
C LYS A 282 -28.55 -8.59 -24.73
N GLY A 283 -29.82 -8.48 -25.11
CA GLY A 283 -30.79 -9.59 -25.07
C GLY A 283 -31.34 -9.90 -23.67
N LEU A 284 -31.10 -9.05 -22.68
CA LEU A 284 -31.73 -9.16 -21.36
C LEU A 284 -33.09 -8.43 -21.33
N ASP A 285 -34.03 -8.94 -20.54
CA ASP A 285 -35.27 -8.21 -20.23
C ASP A 285 -35.02 -7.04 -19.27
N ILE A 286 -36.01 -6.15 -19.13
CA ILE A 286 -35.87 -4.94 -18.30
C ILE A 286 -35.50 -5.23 -16.84
N PHE A 287 -35.99 -6.32 -16.26
CA PHE A 287 -35.70 -6.69 -14.87
C PHE A 287 -34.25 -7.18 -14.72
N SER A 288 -33.79 -8.02 -15.63
CA SER A 288 -32.39 -8.44 -15.71
C SER A 288 -31.45 -7.26 -15.96
N ILE A 289 -31.84 -6.25 -16.75
CA ILE A 289 -31.06 -5.02 -16.96
C ILE A 289 -30.92 -4.21 -15.66
N ILE A 290 -32.00 -4.08 -14.89
CA ILE A 290 -31.99 -3.38 -13.59
C ILE A 290 -31.06 -4.11 -12.59
N ASN A 291 -31.15 -5.44 -12.53
CA ASN A 291 -30.27 -6.28 -11.72
C ASN A 291 -28.80 -6.12 -12.13
N LEU A 292 -28.51 -6.23 -13.44
CA LEU A 292 -27.18 -6.02 -14.00
C LEU A 292 -26.62 -4.63 -13.64
N SER A 293 -27.44 -3.59 -13.80
CA SER A 293 -27.08 -2.21 -13.48
C SER A 293 -26.72 -2.05 -12.01
N THR A 294 -27.47 -2.71 -11.11
CA THR A 294 -27.18 -2.70 -9.67
C THR A 294 -25.85 -3.36 -9.35
N ILE A 295 -25.52 -4.50 -10.00
CA ILE A 295 -24.22 -5.17 -9.86
C ILE A 295 -23.09 -4.24 -10.31
N TYR A 296 -23.19 -3.68 -11.53
CA TYR A 296 -22.16 -2.80 -12.08
C TYR A 296 -21.97 -1.54 -11.24
N LEU A 297 -23.06 -0.85 -10.90
CA LEU A 297 -23.01 0.37 -10.10
C LEU A 297 -22.43 0.11 -8.70
N SER A 298 -22.80 -0.98 -8.03
CA SER A 298 -22.26 -1.35 -6.72
C SER A 298 -20.76 -1.60 -6.77
N ASN A 299 -20.28 -2.34 -7.77
CA ASN A 299 -18.86 -2.58 -7.96
C ASN A 299 -18.09 -1.28 -8.29
N ILE A 300 -18.66 -0.40 -9.12
CA ILE A 300 -18.09 0.91 -9.44
C ILE A 300 -18.01 1.81 -8.20
N ILE A 301 -19.09 1.86 -7.40
CA ILE A 301 -19.10 2.60 -6.13
C ILE A 301 -18.01 2.06 -5.22
N LEU A 302 -17.90 0.73 -5.08
CA LEU A 302 -16.88 0.14 -4.22
C LEU A 302 -15.47 0.49 -4.68
N ILE A 303 -15.14 0.30 -5.95
CA ILE A 303 -13.79 0.57 -6.45
C ILE A 303 -13.44 2.05 -6.26
N ILE A 304 -14.32 2.99 -6.63
CA ILE A 304 -14.11 4.42 -6.39
C ILE A 304 -13.89 4.69 -4.89
N SER A 305 -14.69 4.06 -4.03
CA SER A 305 -14.62 4.27 -2.60
C SER A 305 -13.34 3.75 -1.96
N ILE A 306 -12.75 2.65 -2.46
CA ILE A 306 -11.47 2.12 -1.98
C ILE A 306 -10.37 3.19 -2.09
N PHE A 307 -10.36 3.96 -3.17
CA PHE A 307 -9.33 4.98 -3.42
C PHE A 307 -9.69 6.36 -2.85
N LEU A 308 -10.98 6.73 -2.80
CA LEU A 308 -11.40 8.05 -2.32
C LEU A 308 -11.68 8.14 -0.81
N ILE A 309 -12.11 7.06 -0.15
CA ILE A 309 -12.35 7.08 1.30
C ILE A 309 -11.08 7.43 2.09
N PRO A 310 -9.89 6.89 1.77
CA PRO A 310 -8.65 7.27 2.45
C PRO A 310 -8.41 8.80 2.42
N LEU A 311 -8.78 9.48 1.32
CA LEU A 311 -8.71 10.94 1.22
C LEU A 311 -9.68 11.65 2.18
N ILE A 312 -10.90 11.13 2.36
CA ILE A 312 -11.86 11.68 3.31
C ILE A 312 -11.36 11.50 4.75
N ILE A 313 -10.84 10.30 5.05
CA ILE A 313 -10.31 9.94 6.37
C ILE A 313 -9.19 10.90 6.78
N ILE A 314 -8.30 11.26 5.84
CA ILE A 314 -7.15 12.08 6.19
C ILE A 314 -7.54 13.42 6.81
N LYS A 315 -8.59 14.05 6.30
CA LYS A 315 -9.09 15.31 6.81
C LYS A 315 -9.43 15.19 8.30
N ASP A 316 -10.13 14.13 8.65
CA ASP A 316 -10.50 13.82 10.04
C ASP A 316 -9.29 13.42 10.89
N LEU A 317 -8.29 12.74 10.33
CA LEU A 317 -7.03 12.45 11.01
C LEU A 317 -6.30 13.74 11.39
N TYR A 318 -6.23 14.71 10.47
CA TYR A 318 -5.59 16.01 10.70
C TYR A 318 -6.31 16.81 11.80
N THR A 319 -7.65 16.82 11.79
CA THR A 319 -8.46 17.52 12.80
C THR A 319 -8.62 16.74 14.10
N LYS A 320 -8.13 15.49 14.15
CA LYS A 320 -8.32 14.54 15.26
C LYS A 320 -9.80 14.37 15.62
N SER A 321 -10.70 14.50 14.63
CA SER A 321 -12.14 14.30 14.79
C SER A 321 -12.51 12.84 14.61
N ARG A 322 -13.64 12.42 15.18
CA ARG A 322 -14.22 11.12 14.86
C ARG A 322 -14.62 11.11 13.39
N ILE A 323 -14.28 10.02 12.70
CA ILE A 323 -14.68 9.82 11.31
C ILE A 323 -16.13 9.36 11.34
N ARG A 324 -17.03 10.18 10.78
CA ARG A 324 -18.46 9.86 10.70
C ARG A 324 -18.97 10.05 9.30
N PHE A 325 -19.57 8.99 8.77
CA PHE A 325 -20.33 9.06 7.55
C PHE A 325 -21.81 9.25 7.86
N SER A 326 -22.57 9.66 6.86
CA SER A 326 -24.02 9.60 6.97
C SER A 326 -24.45 8.14 6.94
N ASN A 327 -25.49 7.78 7.69
CA ASN A 327 -26.00 6.40 7.70
C ASN A 327 -26.37 5.90 6.29
N ILE A 328 -26.80 6.81 5.40
CA ILE A 328 -27.09 6.49 4.00
C ILE A 328 -25.81 6.07 3.28
N PHE A 329 -24.74 6.84 3.43
CA PHE A 329 -23.46 6.54 2.80
C PHE A 329 -22.88 5.22 3.32
N ASP A 330 -22.94 4.99 4.63
CA ASP A 330 -22.55 3.71 5.24
C ASP A 330 -23.32 2.52 4.67
N SER A 331 -24.65 2.64 4.56
CA SER A 331 -25.49 1.59 3.98
C SER A 331 -25.19 1.34 2.50
N ILE A 332 -24.94 2.39 1.70
CA ILE A 332 -24.55 2.24 0.29
C ILE A 332 -23.23 1.47 0.18
N LEU A 333 -22.22 1.83 0.97
CA LEU A 333 -20.90 1.21 0.92
C LEU A 333 -20.93 -0.25 1.33
N LEU A 334 -21.59 -0.57 2.45
CA LEU A 334 -21.66 -1.95 2.94
C LEU A 334 -22.48 -2.86 1.99
N SER A 335 -23.57 -2.34 1.41
CA SER A 335 -24.30 -3.09 0.37
C SER A 335 -23.46 -3.26 -0.90
N SER A 336 -22.72 -2.24 -1.31
CA SER A 336 -21.82 -2.30 -2.47
C SER A 336 -20.71 -3.32 -2.27
N PHE A 337 -20.13 -3.36 -1.07
CA PHE A 337 -19.15 -4.37 -0.67
C PHE A 337 -19.72 -5.80 -0.74
N ALA A 338 -20.94 -6.00 -0.22
CA ALA A 338 -21.60 -7.30 -0.27
C ALA A 338 -21.89 -7.75 -1.72
N ILE A 339 -22.36 -6.84 -2.58
CA ILE A 339 -22.62 -7.14 -3.99
C ILE A 339 -21.33 -7.43 -4.75
N TYR A 340 -20.26 -6.65 -4.57
CA TYR A 340 -18.93 -6.97 -5.15
C TYR A 340 -18.47 -8.37 -4.74
N PHE A 341 -18.68 -8.75 -3.47
CA PHE A 341 -18.27 -10.06 -3.00
C PHE A 341 -19.05 -11.20 -3.69
N LEU A 342 -20.37 -11.02 -3.88
CA LEU A 342 -21.24 -12.02 -4.52
C LEU A 342 -21.06 -12.06 -6.05
N PHE A 343 -20.86 -10.90 -6.67
CA PHE A 343 -20.78 -10.69 -8.12
C PHE A 343 -19.61 -9.76 -8.46
N PRO A 344 -18.36 -10.22 -8.31
CA PRO A 344 -17.20 -9.42 -8.65
C PRO A 344 -17.13 -9.25 -10.16
N ILE A 345 -17.21 -8.01 -10.64
CA ILE A 345 -17.01 -7.68 -12.06
C ILE A 345 -15.57 -7.27 -12.36
N TYR A 346 -14.72 -7.19 -11.33
CA TYR A 346 -13.30 -6.91 -11.46
C TYR A 346 -12.51 -7.65 -10.39
N LYS A 347 -11.21 -7.81 -10.61
CA LYS A 347 -10.25 -8.24 -9.59
C LYS A 347 -8.93 -7.48 -9.72
N PHE A 348 -8.28 -7.25 -8.60
CA PHE A 348 -6.92 -6.71 -8.57
C PHE A 348 -5.91 -7.82 -8.89
N VAL A 349 -5.04 -7.56 -9.86
CA VAL A 349 -3.98 -8.47 -10.31
C VAL A 349 -2.65 -7.73 -10.32
N SER A 350 -1.61 -8.33 -9.76
CA SER A 350 -0.25 -7.79 -9.84
C SER A 350 0.26 -7.79 -11.28
N ILE A 351 0.82 -6.68 -11.74
CA ILE A 351 1.52 -6.61 -13.02
C ILE A 351 2.85 -7.34 -12.86
N LYS A 352 3.07 -8.44 -13.60
CA LYS A 352 4.29 -9.27 -13.51
C LYS A 352 5.08 -9.31 -14.83
N ASN A 353 4.72 -8.51 -15.82
CA ASN A 353 5.48 -8.48 -17.06
C ASN A 353 6.61 -7.46 -16.94
N ILE A 354 7.86 -7.92 -16.79
CA ILE A 354 9.02 -7.01 -16.65
C ILE A 354 9.25 -6.21 -17.94
N ALA A 355 8.89 -6.78 -19.10
CA ALA A 355 9.11 -6.16 -20.40
C ALA A 355 8.32 -4.86 -20.57
N THR A 356 7.29 -4.63 -19.76
CA THR A 356 6.52 -3.39 -19.80
C THR A 356 7.19 -2.24 -19.06
N GLY A 357 8.27 -2.49 -18.30
CA GLY A 357 8.93 -1.47 -17.50
C GLY A 357 8.10 -0.93 -16.32
N ILE A 358 6.90 -1.48 -16.07
CA ILE A 358 5.95 -0.99 -15.07
C ILE A 358 5.72 -2.04 -13.98
N SER A 359 5.69 -1.58 -12.74
CA SER A 359 5.13 -2.29 -11.58
C SER A 359 3.86 -1.61 -11.11
N GLY A 360 2.87 -2.39 -10.68
CA GLY A 360 1.62 -1.86 -10.14
C GLY A 360 0.50 -2.90 -10.08
N VAL A 361 -0.74 -2.42 -10.01
CA VAL A 361 -1.94 -3.26 -9.96
C VAL A 361 -2.77 -3.03 -11.20
N ASN A 362 -3.07 -4.11 -11.91
CA ASN A 362 -4.07 -4.12 -12.95
C ASN A 362 -5.47 -4.42 -12.37
N ILE A 363 -6.48 -3.73 -12.87
CA ILE A 363 -7.89 -3.99 -12.60
C ILE A 363 -8.41 -4.86 -13.74
N LEU A 364 -8.35 -6.18 -13.56
CA LEU A 364 -8.84 -7.12 -14.56
C LEU A 364 -10.35 -7.21 -14.46
N THR A 365 -11.05 -6.79 -15.51
CA THR A 365 -12.50 -6.90 -15.59
C THR A 365 -12.92 -8.35 -15.85
N LEU A 366 -14.04 -8.75 -15.27
CA LEU A 366 -14.53 -10.13 -15.24
C LEU A 366 -15.93 -10.18 -15.83
N PRO A 367 -16.20 -11.06 -16.81
CA PRO A 367 -17.54 -11.23 -17.34
C PRO A 367 -18.44 -11.82 -16.26
N ILE A 368 -19.67 -11.33 -16.17
CA ILE A 368 -20.65 -11.90 -15.24
C ILE A 368 -21.10 -13.25 -15.77
N LYS A 369 -20.87 -14.31 -15.00
CA LYS A 369 -21.45 -15.62 -15.29
C LYS A 369 -22.94 -15.58 -14.95
N LYS A 370 -23.80 -15.73 -15.96
CA LYS A 370 -25.26 -15.81 -15.78
C LYS A 370 -25.62 -17.02 -14.92
N GLY A 371 -26.47 -16.84 -13.92
CA GLY A 371 -26.94 -17.91 -13.01
C GLY A 371 -28.02 -17.41 -12.04
N PHE A 372 -28.69 -18.31 -11.31
CA PHE A 372 -29.88 -18.02 -10.49
C PHE A 372 -29.76 -16.80 -9.56
N LEU A 373 -28.59 -16.56 -8.96
CA LEU A 373 -28.41 -15.43 -8.04
C LEU A 373 -28.42 -14.06 -8.76
N PHE A 374 -28.17 -14.02 -10.06
CA PHE A 374 -28.15 -12.79 -10.86
C PHE A 374 -29.52 -12.08 -10.86
N ASP A 375 -30.60 -12.85 -10.96
CA ASP A 375 -31.97 -12.35 -11.06
C ASP A 375 -32.51 -11.73 -9.75
N TYR A 376 -31.77 -11.91 -8.65
CA TYR A 376 -32.16 -11.40 -7.33
C TYR A 376 -31.21 -10.33 -6.77
N SER A 377 -30.24 -9.87 -7.55
CA SER A 377 -29.18 -8.97 -7.07
C SER A 377 -29.73 -7.63 -6.53
N ILE A 378 -30.77 -7.04 -7.13
CA ILE A 378 -31.39 -5.82 -6.60
C ILE A 378 -32.09 -6.06 -5.26
N TYR A 379 -32.76 -7.20 -5.10
CA TYR A 379 -33.42 -7.55 -3.84
C TYR A 379 -32.40 -7.81 -2.73
N ILE A 380 -31.27 -8.46 -3.06
CA ILE A 380 -30.15 -8.64 -2.13
C ILE A 380 -29.58 -7.28 -1.73
N PHE A 381 -29.30 -6.39 -2.68
CA PHE A 381 -28.80 -5.05 -2.38
C PHE A 381 -29.75 -4.26 -1.48
N LEU A 382 -31.04 -4.22 -1.82
CA LEU A 382 -32.07 -3.51 -1.06
C LEU A 382 -32.26 -4.12 0.34
N ALA A 383 -32.27 -5.46 0.45
CA ALA A 383 -32.40 -6.14 1.74
C ALA A 383 -31.23 -5.82 2.67
N ILE A 384 -30.00 -5.85 2.16
CA ILE A 384 -28.80 -5.49 2.93
C ILE A 384 -28.84 -4.00 3.28
N PHE A 385 -29.16 -3.14 2.31
CA PHE A 385 -29.21 -1.69 2.52
C PHE A 385 -30.21 -1.31 3.61
N LEU A 386 -31.45 -1.81 3.50
CA LEU A 386 -32.52 -1.54 4.46
C LEU A 386 -32.21 -2.14 5.83
N SER A 387 -31.61 -3.33 5.88
CA SER A 387 -31.20 -3.96 7.14
C SER A 387 -30.15 -3.11 7.87
N ILE A 388 -29.10 -2.67 7.17
CA ILE A 388 -28.03 -1.84 7.74
C ILE A 388 -28.59 -0.48 8.14
N TYR A 389 -29.40 0.13 7.28
CA TYR A 389 -30.02 1.42 7.57
C TYR A 389 -30.95 1.33 8.78
N ALA A 390 -31.77 0.29 8.89
CA ALA A 390 -32.63 0.05 10.05
C ALA A 390 -31.80 -0.18 11.32
N LEU A 391 -30.75 -1.02 11.27
CA LEU A 391 -29.82 -1.25 12.37
C LEU A 391 -29.16 0.06 12.82
N SER A 392 -28.80 0.95 11.89
CA SER A 392 -28.23 2.27 12.18
C SER A 392 -29.14 3.16 13.02
N LYS A 393 -30.45 3.06 12.79
CA LYS A 393 -31.46 3.87 13.48
C LYS A 393 -31.85 3.23 14.81
N LEU A 394 -31.96 1.91 14.85
CA LEU A 394 -32.34 1.15 16.04
C LEU A 394 -31.24 1.16 17.09
N PHE A 395 -29.98 0.97 16.68
CA PHE A 395 -28.85 0.91 17.58
C PHE A 395 -28.00 2.17 17.50
N LYS A 396 -28.50 3.28 18.06
CA LYS A 396 -27.74 4.55 18.17
C LYS A 396 -26.35 4.41 18.82
N LYS A 397 -26.09 3.29 19.51
CA LYS A 397 -24.82 2.97 20.15
C LYS A 397 -23.81 2.25 19.24
N ILE A 398 -24.25 1.68 18.10
CA ILE A 398 -23.36 1.00 17.16
C ILE A 398 -22.86 2.03 16.15
N ASP A 399 -21.56 2.30 16.16
CA ASP A 399 -20.89 3.15 15.18
C ASP A 399 -20.70 2.37 13.88
N ILE A 400 -21.71 2.45 13.00
CA ILE A 400 -21.69 1.75 11.70
C ILE A 400 -20.58 2.27 10.80
N THR A 401 -20.22 3.56 10.90
CA THR A 401 -19.10 4.10 10.13
C THR A 401 -17.84 3.30 10.37
N THR A 402 -17.59 2.84 11.60
CA THR A 402 -16.39 2.03 11.85
C THR A 402 -16.47 0.62 11.29
N ILE A 403 -17.67 0.03 11.28
CA ILE A 403 -17.90 -1.24 10.58
C ILE A 403 -17.64 -1.05 9.09
N THR A 404 -18.23 -0.03 8.46
CA THR A 404 -17.99 0.33 7.06
C THR A 404 -16.51 0.49 6.76
N LEU A 405 -15.79 1.29 7.55
CA LEU A 405 -14.36 1.50 7.38
C LEU A 405 -13.56 0.20 7.51
N THR A 406 -13.90 -0.66 8.47
CA THR A 406 -13.26 -1.97 8.63
C THR A 406 -13.45 -2.84 7.39
N PHE A 407 -14.66 -2.88 6.82
CA PHE A 407 -14.93 -3.63 5.59
C PHE A 407 -14.22 -3.01 4.37
N MET A 408 -14.13 -1.68 4.29
CA MET A 408 -13.42 -0.99 3.20
C MET A 408 -11.90 -1.17 3.26
N LEU A 409 -11.34 -1.40 4.45
CA LEU A 409 -9.92 -1.73 4.60
C LEU A 409 -9.57 -3.07 3.95
N ILE A 410 -10.48 -4.05 3.95
CA ILE A 410 -10.22 -5.39 3.38
C ILE A 410 -9.79 -5.35 1.90
N PRO A 411 -10.56 -4.78 0.97
CA PRO A 411 -10.17 -4.71 -0.43
C PRO A 411 -9.00 -3.74 -0.65
N LEU A 412 -8.84 -2.73 0.21
CA LEU A 412 -7.65 -1.86 0.19
C LEU A 412 -6.38 -2.64 0.55
N PHE A 413 -6.39 -3.47 1.60
CA PHE A 413 -5.29 -4.37 1.94
C PHE A 413 -4.95 -5.32 0.79
N ASN A 414 -5.97 -5.90 0.14
CA ASN A 414 -5.77 -6.74 -1.04
C ASN A 414 -5.08 -5.97 -2.17
N TYR A 415 -5.54 -4.76 -2.49
CA TYR A 415 -4.91 -3.90 -3.49
C TYR A 415 -3.45 -3.59 -3.15
N ILE A 416 -3.16 -3.14 -1.92
CA ILE A 416 -1.79 -2.84 -1.46
C ILE A 416 -0.90 -4.07 -1.52
N ASN A 417 -1.42 -5.24 -1.15
CA ASN A 417 -0.67 -6.49 -1.29
C ASN A 417 -0.35 -6.78 -2.77
N LYS A 418 -1.29 -6.63 -3.70
CA LYS A 418 -1.02 -6.84 -5.13
C LYS A 418 -0.01 -5.85 -5.69
N TYR A 419 -0.06 -4.60 -5.25
CA TYR A 419 0.91 -3.57 -5.63
C TYR A 419 2.30 -3.94 -5.13
N PHE A 420 2.38 -4.29 -3.85
CA PHE A 420 3.61 -4.74 -3.21
C PHE A 420 4.21 -5.96 -3.91
N ASP A 421 3.41 -6.99 -4.17
CA ASP A 421 3.83 -8.20 -4.89
C ASP A 421 4.40 -7.88 -6.28
N SER A 422 3.73 -7.00 -7.03
CA SER A 422 4.19 -6.56 -8.36
C SER A 422 5.52 -5.83 -8.27
N THR A 423 5.63 -4.89 -7.33
CA THR A 423 6.81 -4.05 -7.17
C THR A 423 8.01 -4.89 -6.71
N VAL A 424 7.82 -5.75 -5.72
CA VAL A 424 8.85 -6.69 -5.27
C VAL A 424 9.30 -7.57 -6.43
N TYR A 425 8.36 -8.15 -7.19
CA TYR A 425 8.70 -8.98 -8.34
C TYR A 425 9.50 -8.19 -9.40
N TYR A 426 9.09 -6.97 -9.72
CA TYR A 426 9.79 -6.11 -10.69
C TYR A 426 11.24 -5.84 -10.26
N TYR A 427 11.44 -5.27 -9.06
CA TYR A 427 12.79 -4.98 -8.56
C TYR A 427 13.62 -6.25 -8.36
N SER A 428 12.99 -7.35 -7.96
CA SER A 428 13.70 -8.63 -7.80
C SER A 428 14.32 -9.10 -9.09
N ASN A 429 13.54 -9.15 -10.17
CA ASN A 429 14.06 -9.59 -11.45
C ASN A 429 15.03 -8.57 -12.05
N TYR A 430 14.76 -7.27 -11.87
CA TYR A 430 15.67 -6.22 -12.31
C TYR A 430 17.05 -6.33 -11.63
N ILE A 431 17.09 -6.57 -10.32
CA ILE A 431 18.33 -6.84 -9.58
C ILE A 431 19.02 -8.11 -10.10
N LYS A 432 18.29 -9.21 -10.33
CA LYS A 432 18.86 -10.44 -10.91
C LYS A 432 19.54 -10.17 -12.25
N THR A 433 18.87 -9.45 -13.15
CA THR A 433 19.42 -9.10 -14.46
C THR A 433 20.70 -8.27 -14.34
N ILE A 434 20.74 -7.30 -13.42
CA ILE A 434 21.89 -6.41 -13.23
C ILE A 434 23.05 -7.09 -12.50
N LEU A 435 22.77 -8.00 -11.57
CA LEU A 435 23.80 -8.75 -10.83
C LEU A 435 24.76 -9.49 -11.76
N HIS A 436 24.29 -9.96 -12.92
CA HIS A 436 25.13 -10.61 -13.93
C HIS A 436 26.12 -9.67 -14.64
N ILE A 437 26.01 -8.35 -14.45
CA ILE A 437 26.80 -7.30 -15.14
C ILE A 437 27.80 -6.64 -14.17
N ASP A 438 28.00 -7.20 -12.96
CA ASP A 438 28.93 -6.70 -11.93
C ASP A 438 28.67 -5.25 -11.43
N LEU A 439 27.45 -4.75 -11.59
CA LEU A 439 27.06 -3.39 -11.20
C LEU A 439 26.60 -3.29 -9.74
N ILE A 440 27.48 -3.68 -8.80
CA ILE A 440 27.20 -3.81 -7.36
C ILE A 440 26.58 -2.54 -6.76
N PHE A 441 27.02 -1.35 -7.19
CA PHE A 441 26.53 -0.09 -6.65
C PHE A 441 25.06 0.18 -7.00
N ILE A 442 24.64 -0.12 -8.23
CA ILE A 442 23.23 -0.03 -8.65
C ILE A 442 22.40 -1.03 -7.85
N VAL A 443 22.87 -2.26 -7.75
CA VAL A 443 22.21 -3.32 -6.98
C VAL A 443 21.97 -2.90 -5.54
N MET A 444 22.96 -2.29 -4.88
CA MET A 444 22.82 -1.78 -3.51
C MET A 444 21.69 -0.75 -3.39
N PHE A 445 21.58 0.20 -4.31
CA PHE A 445 20.49 1.18 -4.30
C PHE A 445 19.13 0.55 -4.58
N LEU A 446 19.06 -0.43 -5.49
CA LEU A 446 17.82 -1.16 -5.76
C LEU A 446 17.37 -1.96 -4.54
N PHE A 447 18.30 -2.55 -3.77
CA PHE A 447 17.97 -3.13 -2.46
C PHE A 447 17.44 -2.08 -1.49
N ILE A 448 18.03 -0.89 -1.44
CA ILE A 448 17.53 0.19 -0.58
C ILE A 448 16.11 0.61 -0.99
N PHE A 449 15.82 0.70 -2.29
CA PHE A 449 14.47 0.99 -2.78
C PHE A 449 13.49 -0.12 -2.43
N LEU A 450 13.88 -1.39 -2.61
CA LEU A 450 13.05 -2.53 -2.23
C LEU A 450 12.81 -2.58 -0.71
N PHE A 451 13.81 -2.26 0.11
CA PHE A 451 13.66 -2.08 1.56
C PHE A 451 12.63 -0.98 1.86
N TRP A 452 12.71 0.15 1.17
CA TRP A 452 11.78 1.25 1.33
C TRP A 452 10.36 0.91 0.94
N ILE A 453 10.15 0.19 -0.17
CA ILE A 453 8.85 -0.35 -0.58
C ILE A 453 8.22 -1.18 0.55
N VAL A 454 8.99 -2.09 1.15
CA VAL A 454 8.52 -2.94 2.25
C VAL A 454 8.19 -2.13 3.48
N MET A 455 9.09 -1.21 3.86
CA MET A 455 8.93 -0.38 5.06
C MET A 455 7.86 0.70 4.90
N PHE A 456 7.42 0.99 3.69
CA PHE A 456 6.42 2.01 3.42
C PHE A 456 5.02 1.43 3.33
N TYR A 457 4.73 0.59 2.32
CA TYR A 457 3.34 0.28 1.96
C TYR A 457 2.58 -0.39 3.10
N TRP A 458 3.18 -1.43 3.67
CA TRP A 458 2.56 -2.18 4.74
C TRP A 458 2.49 -1.42 6.07
N PRO A 459 3.58 -0.82 6.58
CA PRO A 459 3.49 0.01 7.78
C PRO A 459 2.49 1.17 7.60
N SER A 460 2.43 1.80 6.43
CA SER A 460 1.48 2.88 6.16
C SER A 460 0.02 2.42 6.24
N ILE A 461 -0.35 1.28 5.63
CA ILE A 461 -1.73 0.78 5.70
C ILE A 461 -2.12 0.32 7.11
N ILE A 462 -1.17 -0.23 7.86
CA ILE A 462 -1.40 -0.63 9.26
C ILE A 462 -1.56 0.60 10.15
N LEU A 463 -0.71 1.62 9.97
CA LEU A 463 -0.81 2.88 10.71
C LEU A 463 -2.12 3.60 10.38
N LEU A 464 -2.53 3.64 9.11
CA LEU A 464 -3.83 4.16 8.69
C LEU A 464 -4.98 3.41 9.38
N THR A 465 -4.92 2.07 9.39
CA THR A 465 -5.89 1.23 10.08
C THR A 465 -5.93 1.55 11.57
N TYR A 466 -4.77 1.59 12.23
CA TYR A 466 -4.66 1.94 13.64
C TYR A 466 -5.28 3.30 13.94
N GLU A 467 -4.99 4.31 13.12
CA GLU A 467 -5.51 5.66 13.27
C GLU A 467 -7.04 5.74 13.14
N ILE A 468 -7.62 5.00 12.19
CA ILE A 468 -9.08 4.87 12.03
C ILE A 468 -9.70 4.28 13.31
N PHE A 469 -9.14 3.16 13.80
CA PHE A 469 -9.61 2.53 15.04
C PHE A 469 -9.40 3.45 16.25
N ARG A 470 -8.28 4.18 16.29
CA ARG A 470 -7.93 5.11 17.37
C ARG A 470 -9.00 6.18 17.55
N LEU A 471 -9.34 6.87 16.46
CA LEU A 471 -10.30 7.98 16.50
C LEU A 471 -11.73 7.51 16.80
N ASN A 472 -12.12 6.36 16.23
CA ASN A 472 -13.50 5.89 16.32
C ASN A 472 -13.82 4.99 17.52
N HIS A 473 -12.83 4.36 18.17
CA HIS A 473 -13.11 3.40 19.25
C HIS A 473 -12.44 3.71 20.58
N ILE A 474 -11.31 4.42 20.65
CA ILE A 474 -10.61 4.58 21.94
C ILE A 474 -11.45 5.34 22.96
N HIS A 475 -12.35 6.22 22.53
CA HIS A 475 -13.26 6.93 23.42
C HIS A 475 -14.43 6.07 23.92
N LEU A 476 -14.70 4.90 23.33
CA LEU A 476 -15.72 3.94 23.76
C LEU A 476 -15.16 2.90 24.73
N LEU A 477 -13.84 2.79 24.82
CA LEU A 477 -13.20 1.93 25.80
C LEU A 477 -13.52 2.48 27.21
N PRO A 478 -13.99 1.63 28.14
CA PRO A 478 -14.20 2.02 29.53
C PRO A 478 -12.99 2.77 30.09
N ASP A 479 -13.19 3.81 30.90
CA ASP A 479 -12.10 4.58 31.56
C ASP A 479 -11.13 3.69 32.36
N LYS A 480 -11.56 2.47 32.71
CA LYS A 480 -10.74 1.44 33.37
C LYS A 480 -9.66 0.82 32.48
N ILE A 481 -9.75 0.97 31.15
CA ILE A 481 -8.74 0.48 30.23
C ILE A 481 -7.68 1.56 30.07
N ASP A 482 -6.54 1.28 30.68
CA ASP A 482 -5.34 2.09 30.58
C ASP A 482 -4.97 2.31 29.10
N LYS A 483 -5.13 3.55 28.63
CA LYS A 483 -4.85 3.97 27.26
C LYS A 483 -3.40 3.66 26.87
N ASP A 484 -2.48 3.68 27.82
CA ASP A 484 -1.08 3.33 27.57
C ASP A 484 -0.93 1.85 27.24
N LYS A 485 -1.72 0.96 27.86
CA LYS A 485 -1.71 -0.48 27.52
C LYS A 485 -2.24 -0.74 26.12
N MET A 486 -3.29 -0.03 25.69
CA MET A 486 -3.80 -0.12 24.31
C MET A 486 -2.75 0.36 23.30
N HIS A 487 -2.10 1.49 23.57
CA HIS A 487 -1.06 2.03 22.69
C HIS A 487 0.15 1.09 22.61
N LYS A 488 0.56 0.49 23.75
CA LYS A 488 1.59 -0.55 23.79
C LYS A 488 1.21 -1.78 22.96
N LEU A 489 -0.02 -2.30 23.09
CA LEU A 489 -0.44 -3.44 22.27
C LEU A 489 -0.41 -3.10 20.77
N ALA A 490 -0.96 -1.95 20.37
CA ALA A 490 -0.94 -1.54 18.98
C ALA A 490 0.49 -1.44 18.46
N THR A 491 1.40 -0.87 19.25
CA THR A 491 2.83 -0.79 18.94
C THR A 491 3.45 -2.19 18.76
N ILE A 492 3.08 -3.16 19.61
CA ILE A 492 3.56 -4.54 19.51
C ILE A 492 3.02 -5.23 18.25
N ILE A 493 1.73 -5.06 17.93
CA ILE A 493 1.13 -5.62 16.73
C ILE A 493 1.78 -5.01 15.48
N ILE A 494 1.96 -3.69 15.45
CA ILE A 494 2.68 -3.00 14.36
C ILE A 494 4.11 -3.53 14.24
N GLY A 495 4.82 -3.68 15.36
CA GLY A 495 6.18 -4.23 15.39
C GLY A 495 6.27 -5.67 14.88
N LEU A 496 5.32 -6.53 15.27
CA LEU A 496 5.18 -7.91 14.79
C LEU A 496 4.97 -7.96 13.28
N ILE A 497 4.09 -7.11 12.76
CA ILE A 497 3.82 -7.06 11.33
C ILE A 497 5.04 -6.51 10.57
N ILE A 498 5.67 -5.43 11.05
CA ILE A 498 6.92 -4.90 10.48
C ILE A 498 7.98 -6.01 10.42
N LEU A 499 8.14 -6.78 11.49
CA LEU A 499 9.08 -7.89 11.51
C LEU A 499 8.73 -8.95 10.46
N TYR A 500 7.48 -9.40 10.42
CA TYR A 500 7.02 -10.36 9.41
C TYR A 500 7.37 -9.88 8.00
N LEU A 501 7.15 -8.60 7.72
CA LEU A 501 7.44 -7.97 6.43
C LEU A 501 8.92 -7.81 6.15
N MET A 502 9.73 -7.42 7.14
CA MET A 502 11.18 -7.40 7.03
C MET A 502 11.71 -8.80 6.74
N THR A 503 11.10 -9.83 7.33
CA THR A 503 11.49 -11.21 7.10
C THR A 503 11.08 -11.68 5.70
N TYR A 504 9.90 -11.27 5.22
CA TYR A 504 9.48 -11.47 3.83
C TYR A 504 10.40 -10.75 2.84
N TYR A 505 10.78 -9.51 3.12
CA TYR A 505 11.74 -8.74 2.32
C TYR A 505 13.10 -9.41 2.29
N LEU A 506 13.62 -9.82 3.44
CA LEU A 506 14.90 -10.50 3.54
C LEU A 506 14.89 -11.82 2.77
N SER A 507 13.79 -12.58 2.87
CA SER A 507 13.59 -13.80 2.06
C SER A 507 13.60 -13.49 0.57
N SER A 508 12.86 -12.47 0.13
CA SER A 508 12.83 -12.02 -1.27
C SER A 508 14.22 -11.54 -1.74
N ALA A 509 14.90 -10.74 -0.92
CA ALA A 509 16.23 -10.19 -1.17
C ALA A 509 17.28 -11.28 -1.32
N LEU A 510 17.24 -12.28 -0.46
CA LEU A 510 18.19 -13.38 -0.53
C LEU A 510 17.83 -14.33 -1.68
N TYR A 511 16.54 -14.55 -1.99
CA TYR A 511 16.11 -15.34 -3.15
C TYR A 511 16.61 -14.71 -4.46
N ILE A 512 16.63 -13.37 -4.53
CA ILE A 512 17.25 -12.63 -5.63
C ILE A 512 18.73 -12.99 -5.77
N LEU A 513 19.46 -13.05 -4.65
CA LEU A 513 20.90 -13.33 -4.60
C LEU A 513 21.25 -14.81 -4.78
N GLU A 514 20.27 -15.68 -5.04
CA GLU A 514 20.43 -17.13 -5.19
C GLU A 514 21.19 -17.78 -4.02
N VAL A 515 21.12 -17.18 -2.83
CA VAL A 515 21.79 -17.73 -1.65
C VAL A 515 21.09 -19.05 -1.29
N PRO A 516 21.78 -20.19 -1.22
CA PRO A 516 21.12 -21.43 -0.80
C PRO A 516 20.75 -21.34 0.70
N HIS A 517 19.68 -22.04 1.11
CA HIS A 517 19.29 -22.22 2.53
C HIS A 517 18.79 -20.98 3.31
N ILE A 518 18.26 -19.99 2.60
CA ILE A 518 17.74 -18.68 3.12
C ILE A 518 16.68 -18.78 4.20
N GLU A 519 15.87 -19.82 4.14
CA GLU A 519 14.74 -20.03 5.05
C GLU A 519 15.20 -20.15 6.51
N PHE A 520 16.46 -20.52 6.74
CA PHE A 520 17.08 -20.55 8.07
C PHE A 520 17.15 -19.16 8.74
N ILE A 521 17.45 -18.11 7.96
CA ILE A 521 17.51 -16.74 8.49
C ILE A 521 16.11 -16.24 8.86
N TYR A 522 15.09 -16.59 8.06
CA TYR A 522 13.68 -16.29 8.36
C TYR A 522 13.28 -16.83 9.74
N VAL A 523 13.65 -18.09 10.01
CA VAL A 523 13.22 -18.74 11.25
C VAL A 523 14.05 -18.27 12.43
N LEU A 524 15.33 -17.99 12.23
CA LEU A 524 16.20 -17.41 13.26
C LEU A 524 15.70 -16.02 13.71
N VAL A 525 15.30 -15.16 12.77
CA VAL A 525 14.77 -13.82 13.09
C VAL A 525 13.47 -13.91 13.88
N ILE A 526 12.54 -14.77 13.46
CA ILE A 526 11.28 -14.98 14.19
C ILE A 526 11.54 -15.61 15.56
N ALA A 527 12.42 -16.60 15.65
CA ALA A 527 12.78 -17.24 16.91
C ALA A 527 13.43 -16.23 17.89
N ILE A 528 14.37 -15.40 17.43
CA ILE A 528 14.97 -14.34 18.24
C ILE A 528 13.89 -13.38 18.72
N PHE A 529 12.97 -12.97 17.86
CA PHE A 529 11.91 -12.05 18.25
C PHE A 529 10.94 -12.65 19.27
N VAL A 530 10.49 -13.89 19.07
CA VAL A 530 9.63 -14.61 20.03
C VAL A 530 10.35 -14.75 21.38
N LEU A 531 11.66 -15.01 21.37
CA LEU A 531 12.48 -15.04 22.58
C LEU A 531 12.66 -13.65 23.23
N MET A 532 12.62 -12.57 22.45
CA MET A 532 12.71 -11.20 22.94
C MET A 532 11.37 -10.62 23.41
N MET A 533 10.23 -11.15 22.96
CA MET A 533 8.89 -10.65 23.32
C MET A 533 8.65 -10.51 24.83
N PRO A 534 9.04 -11.48 25.69
CA PRO A 534 8.92 -11.32 27.14
C PRO A 534 9.78 -10.20 27.73
N LYS A 535 10.92 -9.86 27.09
CA LYS A 535 11.80 -8.77 27.53
C LYS A 535 11.31 -7.38 27.08
N ILE A 536 10.57 -7.32 25.97
CA ILE A 536 10.09 -6.05 25.38
C ILE A 536 8.93 -5.47 26.19
N ASN A 537 8.23 -6.26 27.01
CA ASN A 537 7.07 -5.76 27.72
C ASN A 537 6.84 -6.47 29.07
N GLU A 538 7.10 -5.74 30.16
CA GLU A 538 6.85 -6.15 31.55
C GLU A 538 5.36 -6.45 31.85
N SER A 539 4.44 -6.05 30.97
CA SER A 539 3.00 -6.34 31.13
C SER A 539 2.55 -7.70 30.60
N PHE A 540 3.47 -8.48 30.02
CA PHE A 540 3.23 -9.91 29.82
C PHE A 540 3.58 -10.63 31.12
N GLU A 541 2.53 -11.05 31.86
CA GLU A 541 2.69 -12.07 32.88
C GLU A 541 3.45 -13.27 32.29
N LYS A 542 4.25 -13.97 33.10
CA LYS A 542 4.92 -15.20 32.67
C LYS A 542 3.93 -16.04 31.88
N ILE A 543 4.28 -16.39 30.64
CA ILE A 543 3.45 -17.24 29.78
C ILE A 543 3.17 -18.52 30.57
N ASP A 544 1.95 -18.67 31.09
CA ASP A 544 1.52 -19.93 31.68
C ASP A 544 1.17 -20.85 30.52
N TYR A 545 2.22 -21.48 29.99
CA TYR A 545 2.07 -22.47 28.95
C TYR A 545 1.25 -23.69 29.44
N GLY A 546 0.97 -23.83 30.76
CA GLY A 546 0.42 -25.02 31.40
C GLY A 546 1.45 -26.13 31.66
N PHE A 547 2.72 -25.77 31.85
CA PHE A 547 3.86 -26.71 31.80
C PHE A 547 4.31 -27.24 33.17
N ASN A 548 4.53 -28.55 33.26
CA ASN A 548 5.25 -29.23 34.34
C ASN A 548 6.78 -29.23 34.03
N LYS A 549 7.66 -29.23 35.06
CA LYS A 549 9.13 -29.00 34.96
C LYS A 549 9.88 -29.85 33.90
N LYS A 550 9.33 -31.00 33.49
CA LYS A 550 9.96 -31.91 32.50
C LYS A 550 9.96 -31.38 31.06
N ASN A 551 9.12 -30.38 30.74
CA ASN A 551 8.94 -29.91 29.36
C ASN A 551 9.61 -28.55 29.06
N ILE A 552 10.33 -27.97 30.03
CA ILE A 552 11.10 -26.71 29.88
C ILE A 552 12.21 -26.85 28.83
N LEU A 553 12.78 -28.05 28.67
CA LEU A 553 13.79 -28.32 27.66
C LEU A 553 13.20 -28.36 26.24
N PHE A 554 11.92 -28.75 26.12
CA PHE A 554 11.30 -28.99 24.82
C PHE A 554 10.91 -27.71 24.09
N PHE A 555 10.59 -26.59 24.76
CA PHE A 555 10.18 -25.35 24.08
C PHE A 555 11.34 -24.65 23.34
N PRO A 556 12.51 -24.39 23.97
CA PRO A 556 13.69 -23.93 23.25
C PRO A 556 14.13 -24.97 22.21
N LEU A 557 14.03 -26.26 22.52
CA LEU A 557 14.42 -27.33 21.60
C LEU A 557 13.45 -27.50 20.42
N THR A 558 12.14 -27.26 20.54
CA THR A 558 11.18 -27.26 19.41
C THR A 558 11.24 -25.97 18.62
N MET A 559 11.58 -24.84 19.24
CA MET A 559 11.91 -23.62 18.51
C MET A 559 13.22 -23.81 17.73
N ILE A 560 14.26 -24.37 18.36
CA ILE A 560 15.57 -24.63 17.74
C ILE A 560 15.47 -25.73 16.67
N LEU A 561 14.83 -26.88 16.95
CA LEU A 561 14.58 -27.93 15.95
C LEU A 561 13.61 -27.46 14.88
N GLY A 562 12.59 -26.68 15.23
CA GLY A 562 11.70 -26.02 14.29
C GLY A 562 12.44 -25.07 13.35
N SER A 563 13.44 -24.35 13.86
CA SER A 563 14.30 -23.42 13.10
C SER A 563 15.39 -24.11 12.30
N LEU A 564 15.94 -25.21 12.81
CA LEU A 564 16.99 -25.99 12.14
C LEU A 564 16.42 -26.89 11.04
N LEU A 565 15.14 -27.25 11.11
CA LEU A 565 14.54 -28.24 10.23
C LEU A 565 13.42 -27.68 9.34
N SER A 566 12.99 -26.42 9.50
CA SER A 566 12.14 -25.75 8.51
C SER A 566 12.95 -25.36 7.26
N PHE A 567 13.20 -26.35 6.42
CA PHE A 567 13.55 -26.19 5.01
C PHE A 567 12.26 -26.38 4.20
N GLY A 568 11.49 -25.32 3.95
CA GLY A 568 10.08 -25.28 3.52
C GLY A 568 9.60 -26.34 2.52
N PRO A 569 8.29 -26.66 2.47
CA PRO A 569 7.44 -25.97 1.50
C PRO A 569 5.92 -26.05 1.77
N ILE A 570 5.23 -24.92 1.91
CA ILE A 570 3.76 -24.89 1.71
C ILE A 570 3.32 -23.73 0.84
N TYR A 571 3.81 -22.51 1.09
CA TYR A 571 3.41 -21.33 0.30
C TYR A 571 4.27 -21.06 -0.94
N PHE A 572 5.43 -21.72 -1.07
CA PHE A 572 6.41 -21.47 -2.13
C PHE A 572 6.48 -22.53 -3.22
N ARG A 573 5.61 -23.55 -3.20
CA ARG A 573 5.74 -24.71 -4.09
C ARG A 573 5.67 -24.35 -5.59
N GLU A 574 4.89 -23.33 -5.95
CA GLU A 574 4.82 -22.84 -7.35
C GLU A 574 5.92 -21.82 -7.71
N ILE A 575 6.39 -21.01 -6.75
CA ILE A 575 7.36 -19.94 -7.02
C ILE A 575 8.81 -20.44 -7.00
N LEU A 576 9.12 -21.48 -6.20
CA LEU A 576 10.49 -21.95 -5.97
C LEU A 576 10.81 -23.32 -6.58
N ARG A 577 9.88 -23.97 -7.31
CA ARG A 577 10.07 -25.33 -7.88
C ARG A 577 10.65 -26.35 -6.88
N PHE A 578 10.17 -26.33 -5.62
CA PHE A 578 10.60 -27.32 -4.62
C PHE A 578 10.05 -28.71 -4.94
N GLU A 579 10.92 -29.63 -5.35
CA GLU A 579 10.64 -31.05 -5.61
C GLU A 579 10.73 -31.94 -4.35
N THR A 580 10.92 -31.38 -3.15
CA THR A 580 11.19 -32.22 -1.97
C THR A 580 9.89 -32.79 -1.37
N ASN A 581 9.69 -34.10 -1.54
CA ASN A 581 8.60 -34.90 -0.98
C ASN A 581 8.76 -35.24 0.52
N SER A 582 9.55 -34.47 1.28
CA SER A 582 9.85 -34.79 2.68
C SER A 582 8.67 -34.44 3.61
N VAL A 583 7.85 -35.44 3.93
CA VAL A 583 6.76 -35.35 4.92
C VAL A 583 7.28 -34.82 6.27
N PHE A 584 8.51 -35.19 6.64
CA PHE A 584 9.15 -34.75 7.88
C PHE A 584 9.31 -33.24 7.94
N THR A 585 9.85 -32.65 6.87
CA THR A 585 10.12 -31.22 6.83
C THR A 585 8.85 -30.39 6.84
N LEU A 586 7.87 -30.84 6.07
CA LEU A 586 6.52 -30.30 6.08
C LEU A 586 5.89 -30.33 7.48
N THR A 587 6.01 -31.45 8.18
CA THR A 587 5.47 -31.63 9.55
C THR A 587 6.01 -30.56 10.48
N ILE A 588 7.32 -30.30 10.42
CA ILE A 588 7.98 -29.34 11.29
C ILE A 588 7.56 -27.91 10.97
N PHE A 589 7.46 -27.56 9.69
CA PHE A 589 6.92 -26.26 9.27
C PHE A 589 5.51 -26.05 9.83
N LEU A 590 4.64 -27.05 9.74
CA LEU A 590 3.28 -26.98 10.28
C LEU A 590 3.23 -26.84 11.80
N ILE A 591 4.14 -27.51 12.52
CA ILE A 591 4.30 -27.31 13.98
C ILE A 591 4.69 -25.87 14.25
N PHE A 592 5.69 -25.34 13.55
CA PHE A 592 6.16 -23.97 13.75
C PHE A 592 5.05 -22.93 13.50
N VAL A 593 4.32 -23.03 12.39
CA VAL A 593 3.21 -22.12 12.06
C VAL A 593 2.13 -22.18 13.16
N ALA A 594 1.67 -23.39 13.50
CA ALA A 594 0.65 -23.57 14.53
C ALA A 594 1.08 -22.99 15.89
N PHE A 595 2.34 -23.18 16.28
CA PHE A 595 2.84 -22.70 17.57
C PHE A 595 2.90 -21.17 17.61
N ASN A 596 3.44 -20.53 16.57
CA ASN A 596 3.52 -19.08 16.52
C ASN A 596 2.14 -18.43 16.48
N GLU A 597 1.25 -18.93 15.62
CA GLU A 597 -0.11 -18.38 15.52
C GLU A 597 -0.85 -18.52 16.84
N GLU A 598 -0.77 -19.66 17.52
CA GLU A 598 -1.48 -19.86 18.78
C GLU A 598 -0.94 -18.99 19.92
N ILE A 599 0.39 -18.72 19.97
CA ILE A 599 0.97 -17.75 20.91
C ILE A 599 0.40 -16.36 20.65
N ILE A 600 0.42 -15.90 19.40
CA ILE A 600 -0.03 -14.56 19.03
C ILE A 600 -1.53 -14.41 19.31
N TYR A 601 -2.33 -15.34 18.79
CA TYR A 601 -3.77 -15.19 18.73
C TYR A 601 -4.49 -15.67 20.00
N ARG A 602 -4.08 -16.78 20.61
CA ARG A 602 -4.80 -17.34 21.77
C ARG A 602 -4.18 -17.01 23.10
N HIS A 603 -2.88 -16.77 23.15
CA HIS A 603 -2.28 -16.25 24.36
C HIS A 603 -2.39 -14.72 24.37
N TYR A 604 -1.63 -14.02 23.54
CA TYR A 604 -1.55 -12.56 23.65
C TYR A 604 -2.85 -11.84 23.30
N LEU A 605 -3.41 -12.08 22.11
CA LEU A 605 -4.59 -11.33 21.66
C LEU A 605 -5.85 -11.68 22.45
N LEU A 606 -6.12 -12.97 22.68
CA LEU A 606 -7.31 -13.39 23.43
C LEU A 606 -7.25 -12.93 24.90
N ASP A 607 -6.11 -13.07 25.59
CA ASP A 607 -5.98 -12.60 26.98
C ASP A 607 -6.14 -11.09 27.09
N PHE A 608 -5.64 -10.37 26.10
CA PHE A 608 -5.86 -8.94 26.03
C PHE A 608 -7.34 -8.60 25.84
N LEU A 609 -8.01 -9.26 24.88
CA LEU A 609 -9.43 -9.01 24.62
C LEU A 609 -10.32 -9.41 25.80
N GLU A 610 -9.96 -10.44 26.58
CA GLU A 610 -10.66 -10.82 27.81
C GLU A 610 -10.54 -9.77 28.93
N LYS A 611 -9.51 -8.90 28.92
CA LYS A 611 -9.41 -7.76 29.85
C LYS A 611 -10.39 -6.64 29.50
N ILE A 612 -10.90 -6.63 28.27
CA ILE A 612 -11.75 -5.56 27.71
C ILE A 612 -13.21 -6.04 27.57
N TYR A 613 -13.39 -7.28 27.16
CA TYR A 613 -14.66 -7.87 26.77
C TYR A 613 -14.94 -9.16 27.54
N SER A 614 -16.20 -9.61 27.53
CA SER A 614 -16.54 -10.95 28.01
C SER A 614 -15.79 -12.02 27.19
N PHE A 615 -15.49 -13.17 27.79
CA PHE A 615 -14.81 -14.27 27.10
C PHE A 615 -15.45 -14.63 25.75
N LYS A 616 -16.78 -14.70 25.70
CA LYS A 616 -17.53 -15.00 24.46
C LYS A 616 -17.25 -13.97 23.36
N SER A 617 -17.32 -12.69 23.71
CA SER A 617 -17.07 -11.60 22.76
C SER A 617 -15.59 -11.56 22.36
N ALA A 618 -14.68 -11.70 23.32
CA ALA A 618 -13.24 -11.74 23.08
C ALA A 618 -12.87 -12.87 22.10
N LEU A 619 -13.43 -14.07 22.31
CA LEU A 619 -13.22 -15.23 21.44
C LEU A 619 -13.72 -14.99 20.01
N ILE A 620 -14.93 -14.43 19.85
CA ILE A 620 -15.50 -14.14 18.52
C ILE A 620 -14.64 -13.09 17.80
N ILE A 621 -14.30 -11.99 18.48
CA ILE A 621 -13.48 -10.91 17.90
C ILE A 621 -12.11 -11.46 17.48
N GLN A 622 -11.46 -12.22 18.35
CA GLN A 622 -10.16 -12.83 18.09
C GLN A 622 -10.22 -13.76 16.88
N ALA A 623 -11.25 -14.60 16.77
CA ALA A 623 -11.42 -15.53 15.66
C ALA A 623 -11.70 -14.82 14.32
N ILE A 624 -12.44 -13.71 14.34
CA ILE A 624 -12.63 -12.86 13.17
C ILE A 624 -11.30 -12.25 12.74
N ILE A 625 -10.52 -11.69 13.68
CA ILE A 625 -9.18 -11.13 13.39
C ILE A 625 -8.27 -12.21 12.78
N PHE A 626 -8.28 -13.42 13.35
CA PHE A 626 -7.54 -14.57 12.83
C PHE A 626 -7.93 -14.89 11.38
N ALA A 627 -9.24 -14.92 11.07
CA ALA A 627 -9.73 -15.15 9.70
C ALA A 627 -9.40 -14.00 8.74
N CYS A 628 -9.44 -12.75 9.19
CA CYS A 628 -9.07 -11.58 8.39
C CYS A 628 -7.60 -11.61 7.94
N MET A 629 -6.69 -12.11 8.79
CA MET A 629 -5.26 -12.20 8.46
C MET A 629 -4.96 -13.20 7.33
N HIS A 630 -5.91 -14.07 7.03
CA HIS A 630 -5.85 -15.06 5.97
C HIS A 630 -6.60 -14.64 4.70
N PHE A 631 -7.23 -13.46 4.71
CA PHE A 631 -8.10 -12.98 3.63
C PHE A 631 -7.43 -12.82 2.25
N PRO A 632 -6.14 -12.45 2.09
CA PRO A 632 -5.53 -12.24 0.77
C PRO A 632 -5.60 -13.44 -0.19
N TYR A 633 -5.88 -14.63 0.33
CA TYR A 633 -5.86 -15.89 -0.41
C TYR A 633 -7.22 -16.61 -0.41
N MET A 634 -8.30 -15.98 0.06
CA MET A 634 -9.51 -16.70 0.44
C MET A 634 -10.82 -16.10 -0.06
N ASN A 635 -11.78 -16.97 -0.34
CA ASN A 635 -13.19 -16.61 -0.52
C ASN A 635 -13.92 -16.58 0.85
N ILE A 636 -15.15 -16.08 0.88
CA ILE A 636 -15.93 -15.90 2.12
C ILE A 636 -16.22 -17.23 2.83
N ARG A 637 -16.37 -18.32 2.06
CA ARG A 637 -16.57 -19.65 2.63
C ARG A 637 -15.37 -20.02 3.49
N ASN A 638 -14.17 -19.84 2.96
CA ASN A 638 -12.92 -20.08 3.69
C ASN A 638 -12.76 -19.12 4.88
N PHE A 639 -13.13 -17.84 4.72
CA PHE A 639 -13.14 -16.89 5.84
C PHE A 639 -14.01 -17.37 7.00
N PHE A 640 -15.26 -17.77 6.75
CA PHE A 640 -16.14 -18.29 7.80
C PHE A 640 -15.62 -19.61 8.39
N SER A 641 -15.08 -20.51 7.55
CA SER A 641 -14.46 -21.74 8.04
C SER A 641 -13.28 -21.46 8.99
N LEU A 642 -12.42 -20.49 8.66
CA LEU A 642 -11.33 -20.07 9.54
C LEU A 642 -11.79 -19.36 10.80
N ALA A 643 -12.84 -18.54 10.72
CA ALA A 643 -13.41 -17.91 11.91
C ALA A 643 -13.98 -18.98 12.86
N ILE A 644 -14.70 -19.97 12.33
CA ILE A 644 -15.20 -21.10 13.12
C ILE A 644 -14.03 -21.89 13.73
N PHE A 645 -13.00 -22.19 12.94
CA PHE A 645 -11.79 -22.85 13.42
C PHE A 645 -11.11 -22.04 14.54
N GLY A 646 -11.01 -20.72 14.39
CA GLY A 646 -10.48 -19.82 15.41
C GLY A 646 -11.27 -19.88 16.72
N VAL A 647 -12.61 -19.94 16.64
CA VAL A 647 -13.47 -20.13 17.82
C VAL A 647 -13.19 -21.48 18.48
N ILE A 648 -13.14 -22.58 17.71
CA ILE A 648 -12.89 -23.93 18.23
C ILE A 648 -11.56 -23.98 18.99
N VAL A 649 -10.49 -23.51 18.35
CA VAL A 649 -9.15 -23.57 18.91
C VAL A 649 -9.02 -22.63 20.12
N GLY A 650 -9.68 -21.46 20.11
CA GLY A 650 -9.75 -20.60 21.30
C GLY A 650 -10.52 -21.21 22.48
N LEU A 651 -11.57 -22.02 22.22
CA LEU A 651 -12.23 -22.82 23.26
C LEU A 651 -11.31 -23.91 23.81
N ILE A 652 -10.51 -24.58 22.96
CA ILE A 652 -9.52 -25.56 23.39
C ILE A 652 -8.50 -24.89 24.30
N ARG A 653 -7.96 -23.73 23.92
CA ARG A 653 -7.05 -22.95 24.75
C ARG A 653 -7.65 -22.65 26.12
N LYS A 654 -8.91 -22.19 26.19
CA LYS A 654 -9.57 -21.85 27.46
C LYS A 654 -9.78 -23.06 28.37
N LYS A 655 -10.15 -24.21 27.81
CA LYS A 655 -10.49 -25.43 28.58
C LYS A 655 -9.30 -26.33 28.89
N ARG A 656 -8.28 -26.33 28.03
CA ARG A 656 -7.21 -27.33 28.03
C ARG A 656 -5.81 -26.71 27.97
N GLY A 657 -5.68 -25.38 27.93
CA GLY A 657 -4.39 -24.69 27.90
C GLY A 657 -3.84 -24.48 26.48
N LEU A 658 -2.82 -23.61 26.38
CA LEU A 658 -2.25 -23.14 25.12
C LEU A 658 -1.62 -24.28 24.29
N PHE A 659 -0.89 -25.20 24.93
CA PHE A 659 -0.22 -26.29 24.22
C PHE A 659 -1.20 -27.22 23.49
N ASN A 660 -2.34 -27.53 24.10
CA ASN A 660 -3.38 -28.34 23.44
C ASN A 660 -4.02 -27.60 22.26
N SER A 661 -4.08 -26.27 22.33
CA SER A 661 -4.48 -25.41 21.23
C SER A 661 -3.51 -25.51 20.05
N MET A 662 -2.20 -25.43 20.34
CA MET A 662 -1.11 -25.60 19.36
C MET A 662 -1.15 -26.95 18.67
N ILE A 663 -1.32 -28.04 19.44
CA ILE A 663 -1.44 -29.39 18.88
C ILE A 663 -2.68 -29.49 17.98
N ALA A 664 -3.84 -29.04 18.46
CA ALA A 664 -5.08 -29.10 17.67
C ALA A 664 -4.95 -28.33 16.36
N HIS A 665 -4.29 -27.16 16.40
CA HIS A 665 -4.02 -26.38 15.21
C HIS A 665 -3.07 -27.12 14.26
N PHE A 666 -1.92 -27.60 14.75
CA PHE A 666 -0.97 -28.37 13.97
C PHE A 666 -1.62 -29.58 13.28
N VAL A 667 -2.37 -30.40 14.03
CA VAL A 667 -3.04 -31.60 13.50
C VAL A 667 -4.03 -31.23 12.40
N THR A 668 -4.79 -30.14 12.58
CA THR A 668 -5.73 -29.66 11.55
C THR A 668 -5.01 -29.28 10.27
N ASN A 669 -3.94 -28.49 10.37
CA ASN A 669 -3.15 -28.10 9.20
C ASN A 669 -2.48 -29.32 8.54
N PHE A 670 -1.99 -30.26 9.34
CA PHE A 670 -1.38 -31.49 8.85
C PHE A 670 -2.37 -32.35 8.07
N ILE A 671 -3.58 -32.58 8.61
CA ILE A 671 -4.62 -33.36 7.93
C ILE A 671 -5.05 -32.68 6.63
N LEU A 672 -5.33 -31.37 6.68
CA LEU A 672 -5.74 -30.62 5.48
C LEU A 672 -4.67 -30.72 4.40
N TYR A 673 -3.41 -30.45 4.76
CA TYR A 673 -2.33 -30.45 3.79
C TYR A 673 -2.03 -31.85 3.24
N TYR A 674 -2.03 -32.88 4.08
CA TYR A 674 -1.84 -34.27 3.65
C TYR A 674 -2.98 -34.73 2.73
N TYR A 675 -4.23 -34.37 3.06
CA TYR A 675 -5.40 -34.64 2.22
C TYR A 675 -5.27 -34.00 0.83
N PHE A 676 -4.87 -32.72 0.76
CA PHE A 676 -4.65 -32.02 -0.51
C PHE A 676 -3.48 -32.61 -1.32
N LEU A 677 -2.40 -33.05 -0.67
CA LEU A 677 -1.24 -33.60 -1.36
C LEU A 677 -1.46 -34.97 -1.98
N PHE A 678 -2.15 -35.87 -1.26
CA PHE A 678 -2.16 -37.29 -1.60
C PHE A 678 -3.50 -37.78 -2.16
N ILE A 679 -4.63 -37.15 -1.82
CA ILE A 679 -5.96 -37.63 -2.22
C ILE A 679 -6.47 -36.93 -3.48
N LEU A 680 -6.13 -35.65 -3.69
CA LEU A 680 -6.59 -34.86 -4.85
C LEU A 680 -5.59 -34.83 -6.02
N ARG A 681 -4.44 -35.50 -5.88
CA ARG A 681 -3.48 -35.74 -6.97
C ARG A 681 -3.69 -37.08 -7.69
N VAL A 682 -4.69 -37.86 -7.27
CA VAL A 682 -5.28 -39.00 -8.01
C VAL A 682 -6.55 -38.50 -8.67
#